data_AF-A0A5C6D278-F1
#
_entry.id   AF-A0A5C6D278-F1
#
_cell.length_a   1.000
_cell.length_b   1.000
_cell.length_c   1.000
_cell.angle_alpha   90.00
_cell.angle_beta   90.00
_cell.angle_gamma   90.00
#
_symmetry.space_group_name_H-M   'P 1'
#
loop_
_entity.id
_entity.type
_entity.pdbx_description
1 polymer ?
#
loop_
_entity_poly.entity_id
_entity_poly.type
_entity_poly.pdbx_seq_one_letter_code
_entity_poly.pdbx_strand_id
1 'polypeptide(L)'
;MESEWLTSPRPSTGFFGHECCRITISFPVKPQRGAPAIMLVISRRLLQTIIAFITAISFAGHARSTEQDPLTIWQGHVWTANQKQPWAEAIAVKGNQIVAVGSLSEVQQVTGPDARSFDVRPALITPGWIDSHIHLIDAGFHLTSVQLRDARTREEFVERIAAFARTVPRGTWITGGDWDHTLWGESSADRALPDRAWIDAVTPNHPVWLPRLDGHMALANSAALREAGIDDSFADVAGGEAVRDDQGRLTGIFKDNSMDVISREIPAPTAKQQLQAIQAAVAHLAAQGVTSVHHMGTWEDVEAFQIAHQQGQLKVRVYACTPLSEWQELANRIAKIGRGDDRLKIGGLKGYVDGSLGSHTAAFLEPYSDTPKSRGLLVNSQSDLLKWTRAADKAGLQVMVHAIGDRANRIQLDVYKQVAAENGPRDRRFRIEHAQHIAHTDVRWFGEQEVIASMQPYHIIDDGRWADSVIGTIRSETTYPCRSFLKSGARLAFGSDWFVAPPTPIEGIYAAVTRSTLDGKHPDGWTPGETITVKEALRAYTLDAAYAGFQESQLGSLEPGKLADFVIVDRDVTSIPPTALRAARVLATIVDGEMIFNAPELHPLAATAQREEIDGLVAEGALGEAQKKLRSTIAAPDEPVSDEPAIQAEILRRIPIDFNLEEDEILEELRETIPDISPADLARWRDAGDLDHRLIDGEVRYFSRAISNLFRINTEARDRRVSQPESPQKFPIVEHVAELVEEANQAEDPEIHPVKHRIRYELTVPAGHPRLRRGAKVSCWLPFPQEYRQQRDVKLLDCGPGEGQISPNGKAHRTVYLEHVVDDSEATLTFWEEFEFVTNAYVPTLDPKDVEPYDTTGTLYREYTSQRPPHIVITPEVAALAKEIIGDETNPLEQTRRIFRWVSANIPWCAEIEYSTIPNLSAKGLGARRGDCGVQGMTFITLCRAAGIPARWQSGWQTKPNDSNIHDWSEFYLEPWGWLPADASYGVKQHEDPRVQDFFCGHMDPYRMIVNLDYAGPLEPPKQSFRSEPNDFQRGEIEIDGHNLYFDEWEASREILYP
;
A
#
# COMPACT_ATOMS: atom_id res chain seq x y z
N MET A 1 56.15 10.25 -39.85
CA MET A 1 57.10 9.17 -40.24
C MET A 1 58.45 9.84 -40.49
N GLU A 2 59.55 9.22 -40.07
CA GLU A 2 60.98 9.64 -40.18
C GLU A 2 61.67 10.28 -38.96
N SER A 3 62.94 9.85 -38.78
CA SER A 3 64.14 10.47 -38.13
C SER A 3 64.11 10.82 -36.62
N GLU A 4 65.18 10.97 -35.84
CA GLU A 4 66.63 10.59 -35.80
C GLU A 4 67.14 10.96 -34.38
N TRP A 5 68.41 10.66 -34.10
CA TRP A 5 69.18 10.78 -32.85
C TRP A 5 69.91 12.14 -32.60
N LEU A 6 70.51 12.25 -31.38
CA LEU A 6 71.69 13.04 -30.89
C LEU A 6 71.35 14.39 -30.19
N THR A 7 71.98 14.91 -29.11
CA THR A 7 73.16 14.60 -28.25
C THR A 7 73.17 15.52 -26.99
N SER A 8 73.89 15.12 -25.93
CA SER A 8 74.32 15.89 -24.72
C SER A 8 75.40 16.98 -25.02
N PRO A 9 76.01 17.79 -24.09
CA PRO A 9 76.04 17.75 -22.60
C PRO A 9 76.04 19.12 -21.81
N ARG A 10 76.21 19.03 -20.46
CA ARG A 10 76.24 20.03 -19.34
C ARG A 10 77.35 21.15 -19.44
N PRO A 11 77.68 22.02 -18.42
CA PRO A 11 77.15 22.25 -17.03
C PRO A 11 77.10 23.73 -16.49
N SER A 12 76.49 23.95 -15.29
CA SER A 12 77.08 24.60 -14.07
C SER A 12 76.08 25.34 -13.13
N THR A 13 76.22 25.09 -11.80
CA THR A 13 76.03 25.94 -10.57
C THR A 13 74.75 26.80 -10.39
N GLY A 14 74.09 26.97 -9.23
CA GLY A 14 74.20 26.57 -7.81
C GLY A 14 73.27 27.47 -6.93
N PHE A 15 72.81 26.98 -5.75
CA PHE A 15 72.35 27.68 -4.50
C PHE A 15 71.24 28.78 -4.57
N PHE A 16 70.24 28.95 -3.68
CA PHE A 16 69.88 28.61 -2.28
C PHE A 16 68.33 28.44 -2.21
N GLY A 17 67.62 27.76 -1.30
CA GLY A 17 67.84 27.05 0.00
C GLY A 17 66.46 26.99 0.71
N HIS A 18 66.09 26.18 1.71
CA HIS A 18 66.61 25.03 2.48
C HIS A 18 65.34 24.39 3.16
N GLU A 19 65.10 23.07 3.06
CA GLU A 19 65.24 22.02 4.11
C GLU A 19 64.45 22.26 5.43
N CYS A 20 63.80 21.30 6.10
CA CYS A 20 64.17 19.89 6.33
C CYS A 20 63.00 19.07 6.93
N CYS A 21 63.10 17.73 6.86
CA CYS A 21 62.16 16.73 7.39
C CYS A 21 62.41 16.36 8.88
N ARG A 22 61.31 16.03 9.58
CA ARG A 22 61.08 15.28 10.86
C ARG A 22 62.26 15.01 11.83
N ILE A 23 62.04 15.34 13.12
CA ILE A 23 62.18 14.47 14.34
C ILE A 23 61.60 15.19 15.58
N THR A 24 60.94 14.40 16.46
CA THR A 24 60.40 14.70 17.80
C THR A 24 61.50 14.96 18.86
N ILE A 25 61.23 15.83 19.86
CA ILE A 25 61.99 15.90 21.12
C ILE A 25 61.05 16.03 22.33
N SER A 26 61.19 15.11 23.30
CA SER A 26 60.79 15.19 24.71
C SER A 26 62.04 15.23 25.59
N PHE A 27 62.00 15.80 26.80
CA PHE A 27 63.04 15.64 27.86
C PHE A 27 62.45 15.91 29.28
N PRO A 28 63.08 15.53 30.41
CA PRO A 28 63.03 14.17 30.99
C PRO A 28 62.84 14.14 32.53
N VAL A 29 62.39 13.03 33.15
CA VAL A 29 62.89 12.56 34.47
C VAL A 29 62.72 11.03 34.58
N LYS A 30 63.77 10.34 35.00
CA LYS A 30 63.90 8.91 35.40
C LYS A 30 64.16 8.86 36.92
N PRO A 31 64.24 7.69 37.60
CA PRO A 31 63.28 6.57 37.73
C PRO A 31 63.10 6.13 39.21
N GLN A 32 62.20 5.19 39.52
CA GLN A 32 62.47 4.15 40.53
C GLN A 32 61.49 2.95 40.47
N ARG A 33 61.97 1.85 41.04
CA ARG A 33 61.70 0.41 40.79
C ARG A 33 60.50 -0.17 41.56
N GLY A 34 59.96 -1.29 41.06
CA GLY A 34 59.73 -2.50 41.88
C GLY A 34 58.33 -3.12 41.93
N ALA A 35 58.15 -4.27 41.21
CA ALA A 35 57.47 -5.54 41.54
C ALA A 35 56.05 -5.60 42.20
N PRO A 36 55.35 -6.75 42.19
CA PRO A 36 55.24 -7.84 41.18
C PRO A 36 53.77 -8.11 40.76
N ALA A 37 53.62 -8.98 39.76
CA ALA A 37 52.36 -9.53 39.28
C ALA A 37 51.74 -10.53 40.29
N ILE A 38 50.42 -10.43 40.51
CA ILE A 38 49.59 -11.50 41.06
C ILE A 38 48.67 -11.99 39.95
N MET A 39 48.91 -13.22 39.53
CA MET A 39 48.09 -13.98 38.59
C MET A 39 46.97 -14.64 39.40
N LEU A 40 45.73 -14.16 39.27
CA LEU A 40 44.56 -14.83 39.83
C LEU A 40 43.87 -15.66 38.74
N VAL A 41 44.03 -16.98 38.83
CA VAL A 41 43.29 -17.95 38.01
C VAL A 41 41.88 -18.04 38.57
N ILE A 42 40.90 -17.45 37.86
CA ILE A 42 39.48 -17.67 38.13
C ILE A 42 39.01 -18.85 37.27
N SER A 43 38.51 -19.90 37.93
CA SER A 43 38.10 -21.13 37.27
C SER A 43 36.91 -20.91 36.32
N ARG A 44 36.93 -21.59 35.16
CA ARG A 44 35.87 -21.58 34.12
C ARG A 44 34.46 -21.86 34.64
N ARG A 45 34.30 -22.47 35.82
CA ARG A 45 32.98 -22.74 36.42
C ARG A 45 32.33 -21.51 37.06
N LEU A 46 33.12 -20.54 37.56
CA LEU A 46 32.57 -19.33 38.20
C LEU A 46 32.08 -18.30 37.16
N LEU A 47 32.71 -18.27 35.98
CA LEU A 47 32.29 -17.42 34.86
C LEU A 47 30.99 -17.91 34.22
N GLN A 48 30.74 -19.23 34.20
CA GLN A 48 29.48 -19.81 33.71
C GLN A 48 28.29 -19.57 34.66
N THR A 49 28.52 -19.49 35.98
CA THR A 49 27.44 -19.19 36.94
C THR A 49 27.07 -17.70 36.99
N ILE A 50 28.03 -16.79 36.76
CA ILE A 50 27.77 -15.34 36.71
C ILE A 50 27.08 -14.93 35.40
N ILE A 51 27.44 -15.55 34.27
CA ILE A 51 26.73 -15.33 32.99
C ILE A 51 25.30 -15.87 33.05
N ALA A 52 25.06 -17.00 33.74
CA ALA A 52 23.71 -17.56 33.94
C ALA A 52 22.82 -16.72 34.90
N PHE A 53 23.40 -15.98 35.85
CA PHE A 53 22.63 -15.12 36.76
C PHE A 53 22.32 -13.74 36.15
N ILE A 54 23.17 -13.23 35.24
CA ILE A 54 22.91 -11.97 34.51
C ILE A 54 21.92 -12.20 33.36
N THR A 55 21.91 -13.38 32.73
CA THR A 55 20.86 -13.73 31.74
C THR A 55 19.51 -14.07 32.37
N ALA A 56 19.47 -14.49 33.65
CA ALA A 56 18.22 -14.76 34.36
C ALA A 56 17.50 -13.49 34.87
N ILE A 57 18.18 -12.36 34.99
CA ILE A 57 17.56 -11.07 35.39
C ILE A 57 17.12 -10.24 34.17
N SER A 58 17.68 -10.48 32.98
CA SER A 58 17.23 -9.84 31.73
C SER A 58 16.00 -10.49 31.07
N PHE A 59 15.49 -11.61 31.61
CA PHE A 59 14.27 -12.27 31.11
C PHE A 59 13.05 -12.14 32.03
N ALA A 60 13.16 -11.36 33.11
CA ALA A 60 12.03 -11.02 33.97
C ALA A 60 11.78 -9.50 33.92
N GLY A 61 10.83 -9.09 33.06
CA GLY A 61 10.26 -7.75 33.10
C GLY A 61 10.65 -6.83 31.94
N HIS A 62 10.37 -7.22 30.70
CA HIS A 62 9.86 -6.23 29.74
C HIS A 62 8.39 -5.95 30.09
N ALA A 63 8.16 -5.36 31.26
CA ALA A 63 6.98 -4.55 31.43
C ALA A 63 7.21 -3.34 30.52
N ARG A 64 6.46 -3.25 29.42
CA ARG A 64 6.27 -1.97 28.72
C ARG A 64 6.10 -0.92 29.81
N SER A 65 6.93 0.13 29.78
CA SER A 65 6.66 1.34 30.52
C SER A 65 5.20 1.70 30.26
N THR A 66 4.40 1.78 31.31
CA THR A 66 3.02 2.24 31.24
C THR A 66 3.02 3.74 30.93
N GLU A 67 3.31 4.10 29.68
CA GLU A 67 2.50 5.13 29.05
C GLU A 67 1.06 4.64 29.19
N GLN A 68 0.19 5.46 29.79
CA GLN A 68 -1.20 5.07 29.94
C GLN A 68 -1.76 4.86 28.54
N ASP A 69 -2.08 3.60 28.18
CA ASP A 69 -2.70 3.30 26.89
C ASP A 69 -3.88 4.26 26.67
N PRO A 70 -3.86 5.08 25.59
CA PRO A 70 -4.82 6.16 25.44
C PRO A 70 -6.22 5.58 25.33
N LEU A 71 -7.11 6.13 26.14
CA LEU A 71 -8.50 5.71 26.16
C LEU A 71 -9.21 6.28 24.93
N THR A 72 -9.86 5.42 24.16
CA THR A 72 -10.47 5.78 22.87
C THR A 72 -11.95 5.44 22.84
N ILE A 73 -12.82 6.42 22.59
CA ILE A 73 -14.24 6.27 22.32
C ILE A 73 -14.44 6.09 20.81
N TRP A 74 -15.26 5.13 20.41
CA TRP A 74 -15.76 4.96 19.05
C TRP A 74 -17.27 5.11 19.08
N GLN A 75 -17.76 6.22 18.53
CA GLN A 75 -19.16 6.54 18.37
C GLN A 75 -19.64 6.14 16.96
N GLY A 76 -20.81 5.52 16.87
CA GLY A 76 -21.34 4.97 15.63
C GLY A 76 -22.71 4.35 15.85
N HIS A 77 -23.26 3.68 14.84
CA HIS A 77 -24.34 2.74 15.09
C HIS A 77 -23.71 1.40 15.49
N VAL A 78 -23.82 0.99 16.75
CA VAL A 78 -23.07 -0.18 17.26
C VAL A 78 -23.97 -1.40 17.38
N TRP A 79 -23.78 -2.39 16.51
CA TRP A 79 -24.30 -3.74 16.72
C TRP A 79 -23.35 -4.48 17.67
N THR A 80 -23.80 -4.83 18.87
CA THR A 80 -22.90 -5.44 19.88
C THR A 80 -22.84 -6.96 19.79
N ALA A 81 -23.77 -7.60 19.09
CA ALA A 81 -24.08 -9.03 19.18
C ALA A 81 -24.38 -9.56 20.61
N ASN A 82 -24.54 -8.69 21.61
CA ASN A 82 -24.98 -9.04 22.95
C ASN A 82 -26.51 -9.07 23.02
N GLN A 83 -27.10 -10.22 23.34
CA GLN A 83 -28.55 -10.36 23.42
C GLN A 83 -29.21 -9.44 24.46
N LYS A 84 -28.48 -9.06 25.53
CA LYS A 84 -29.00 -8.17 26.58
C LYS A 84 -28.95 -6.69 26.19
N GLN A 85 -28.05 -6.31 25.27
CA GLN A 85 -27.87 -4.95 24.80
C GLN A 85 -27.47 -4.96 23.32
N PRO A 86 -28.38 -5.32 22.39
CA PRO A 86 -27.99 -5.58 20.99
C PRO A 86 -27.47 -4.36 20.25
N TRP A 87 -27.86 -3.16 20.70
CA TRP A 87 -27.51 -1.87 20.10
C TRP A 87 -26.88 -0.94 21.14
N ALA A 88 -25.93 -0.15 20.69
CA ALA A 88 -25.32 0.95 21.44
C ALA A 88 -24.99 2.12 20.48
N GLU A 89 -24.62 3.26 21.05
CA GLU A 89 -24.20 4.46 20.31
C GLU A 89 -22.69 4.65 20.34
N ALA A 90 -22.00 4.06 21.32
CA ALA A 90 -20.56 4.14 21.45
C ALA A 90 -19.97 2.92 22.17
N ILE A 91 -18.68 2.68 21.91
CA ILE A 91 -17.80 1.80 22.69
C ILE A 91 -16.57 2.58 23.14
N ALA A 92 -15.99 2.24 24.28
CA ALA A 92 -14.67 2.74 24.69
C ALA A 92 -13.67 1.61 24.79
N VAL A 93 -12.45 1.87 24.34
CA VAL A 93 -11.32 0.95 24.29
C VAL A 93 -10.16 1.55 25.09
N LYS A 94 -9.50 0.71 25.89
CA LYS A 94 -8.25 1.04 26.59
C LYS A 94 -7.23 -0.05 26.32
N GLY A 95 -6.12 0.31 25.68
CA GLY A 95 -5.17 -0.68 25.19
C GLY A 95 -5.89 -1.66 24.26
N ASN A 96 -5.94 -2.92 24.65
CA ASN A 96 -6.61 -3.96 23.87
C ASN A 96 -7.99 -4.38 24.38
N GLN A 97 -8.57 -3.71 25.37
CA GLN A 97 -9.84 -4.10 25.99
C GLN A 97 -10.95 -3.08 25.76
N ILE A 98 -12.16 -3.57 25.57
CA ILE A 98 -13.39 -2.77 25.64
C ILE A 98 -13.68 -2.49 27.12
N VAL A 99 -13.82 -1.22 27.50
CA VAL A 99 -14.05 -0.80 28.89
C VAL A 99 -15.46 -0.27 29.14
N ALA A 100 -16.17 0.20 28.10
CA ALA A 100 -17.55 0.64 28.18
C ALA A 100 -18.28 0.44 26.85
N VAL A 101 -19.59 0.19 26.90
CA VAL A 101 -20.50 0.07 25.74
C VAL A 101 -21.86 0.63 26.16
N GLY A 102 -22.42 1.58 25.41
CA GLY A 102 -23.68 2.21 25.81
C GLY A 102 -24.08 3.39 24.93
N SER A 103 -24.92 4.27 25.48
CA SER A 103 -25.10 5.61 24.94
C SER A 103 -23.78 6.39 24.99
N LEU A 104 -23.63 7.42 24.15
CA LEU A 104 -22.43 8.25 24.18
C LEU A 104 -22.17 8.83 25.58
N SER A 105 -23.24 9.27 26.27
CA SER A 105 -23.12 9.85 27.62
C SER A 105 -22.65 8.85 28.67
N GLU A 106 -23.16 7.62 28.65
CA GLU A 106 -22.71 6.56 29.57
C GLU A 106 -21.24 6.20 29.33
N VAL A 107 -20.82 6.12 28.08
CA VAL A 107 -19.42 5.85 27.72
C VAL A 107 -18.51 7.00 28.19
N GLN A 108 -18.90 8.26 27.91
CA GLN A 108 -18.15 9.45 28.33
C GLN A 108 -18.00 9.58 29.86
N GLN A 109 -18.99 9.13 30.63
CA GLN A 109 -18.90 9.09 32.09
C GLN A 109 -17.83 8.12 32.60
N VAL A 110 -17.62 7.00 31.90
CA VAL A 110 -16.57 6.03 32.24
C VAL A 110 -15.20 6.52 31.79
N THR A 111 -15.13 7.21 30.66
CA THR A 111 -13.87 7.59 30.03
C THR A 111 -13.25 8.87 30.57
N GLY A 112 -14.08 9.83 31.00
CA GLY A 112 -13.65 11.20 31.27
C GLY A 112 -13.47 12.03 29.98
N PRO A 113 -13.18 13.34 30.12
CA PRO A 113 -13.12 14.28 29.01
C PRO A 113 -11.87 14.14 28.12
N ASP A 114 -10.80 13.52 28.61
CA ASP A 114 -9.51 13.44 27.91
C ASP A 114 -9.42 12.23 26.95
N ALA A 115 -10.49 11.44 26.82
CA ALA A 115 -10.51 10.29 25.94
C ALA A 115 -10.57 10.73 24.47
N ARG A 116 -9.71 10.13 23.64
CA ARG A 116 -9.75 10.31 22.18
C ARG A 116 -11.10 9.81 21.67
N SER A 117 -11.76 10.53 20.76
CA SER A 117 -13.06 10.11 20.23
C SER A 117 -13.01 9.90 18.73
N PHE A 118 -13.69 8.86 18.24
CA PHE A 118 -13.91 8.55 16.83
C PHE A 118 -15.40 8.48 16.52
N ASP A 119 -15.99 9.46 15.82
CA ASP A 119 -17.41 9.45 15.46
C ASP A 119 -17.66 8.99 14.03
N VAL A 120 -17.77 7.68 13.84
CA VAL A 120 -17.99 7.04 12.55
C VAL A 120 -19.43 7.04 12.05
N ARG A 121 -20.33 7.86 12.58
CA ARG A 121 -21.72 7.91 12.06
C ARG A 121 -21.76 8.41 10.60
N PRO A 122 -22.64 7.87 9.73
CA PRO A 122 -23.68 6.87 10.00
C PRO A 122 -23.21 5.41 9.87
N ALA A 123 -21.90 5.16 9.82
CA ALA A 123 -21.33 3.83 9.68
C ALA A 123 -21.72 2.90 10.84
N LEU A 124 -21.74 1.60 10.54
CA LEU A 124 -22.04 0.54 11.48
C LEU A 124 -20.75 -0.01 12.09
N ILE A 125 -20.69 -0.07 13.42
CA ILE A 125 -19.67 -0.81 14.17
C ILE A 125 -20.25 -2.20 14.50
N THR A 126 -19.50 -3.26 14.21
CA THR A 126 -19.85 -4.65 14.55
C THR A 126 -18.68 -5.35 15.25
N PRO A 127 -18.89 -6.45 16.01
CA PRO A 127 -17.76 -7.24 16.49
C PRO A 127 -16.93 -7.74 15.32
N GLY A 128 -15.64 -7.95 15.56
CA GLY A 128 -14.69 -8.46 14.59
C GLY A 128 -15.25 -9.70 13.90
N TRP A 129 -15.26 -9.73 12.56
CA TRP A 129 -15.70 -10.92 11.83
C TRP A 129 -14.65 -12.01 11.95
N ILE A 130 -15.13 -13.23 12.15
CA ILE A 130 -14.34 -14.43 12.36
C ILE A 130 -14.63 -15.39 11.21
N ASP A 131 -13.60 -15.72 10.45
CA ASP A 131 -13.69 -16.77 9.45
C ASP A 131 -13.47 -18.13 10.13
N SER A 132 -14.56 -18.90 10.33
CA SER A 132 -14.47 -20.14 11.09
C SER A 132 -13.85 -21.31 10.31
N HIS A 133 -13.46 -21.15 9.05
CA HIS A 133 -12.81 -22.20 8.26
C HIS A 133 -12.01 -21.62 7.11
N ILE A 134 -10.67 -21.71 7.17
CA ILE A 134 -9.81 -21.14 6.12
C ILE A 134 -8.48 -21.89 5.94
N HIS A 135 -7.89 -21.78 4.76
CA HIS A 135 -6.54 -22.23 4.41
C HIS A 135 -5.61 -21.02 4.21
N LEU A 136 -5.38 -20.25 5.29
CA LEU A 136 -4.71 -18.94 5.29
C LEU A 136 -3.35 -18.89 4.56
N ILE A 137 -2.45 -19.85 4.82
CA ILE A 137 -1.11 -19.84 4.22
C ILE A 137 -1.18 -20.15 2.73
N ASP A 138 -1.95 -21.16 2.34
CA ASP A 138 -2.17 -21.49 0.93
C ASP A 138 -2.81 -20.32 0.19
N ALA A 139 -3.76 -19.63 0.83
CA ALA A 139 -4.36 -18.42 0.27
C ALA A 139 -3.34 -17.28 0.09
N GLY A 140 -2.39 -17.13 1.01
CA GLY A 140 -1.28 -16.21 0.87
C GLY A 140 -0.36 -16.56 -0.30
N PHE A 141 -0.07 -17.85 -0.50
CA PHE A 141 0.67 -18.32 -1.67
C PHE A 141 -0.12 -18.08 -2.96
N HIS A 142 -1.43 -18.31 -2.96
CA HIS A 142 -2.29 -18.00 -4.10
C HIS A 142 -2.31 -16.49 -4.38
N LEU A 143 -2.37 -15.59 -3.39
CA LEU A 143 -2.32 -14.14 -3.63
C LEU A 143 -0.97 -13.66 -4.17
N THR A 144 0.11 -14.34 -3.80
CA THR A 144 1.47 -14.01 -4.22
C THR A 144 1.92 -14.79 -5.46
N SER A 145 1.02 -15.57 -6.07
CA SER A 145 1.25 -16.29 -7.32
C SER A 145 0.73 -15.53 -8.53
N VAL A 146 1.06 -16.01 -9.73
CA VAL A 146 0.42 -15.53 -10.96
C VAL A 146 -1.09 -15.79 -10.88
N GLN A 147 -1.92 -14.87 -11.39
CA GLN A 147 -3.39 -14.97 -11.39
C GLN A 147 -3.90 -15.26 -12.81
N LEU A 148 -4.42 -16.46 -13.08
CA LEU A 148 -4.78 -16.89 -14.45
C LEU A 148 -6.22 -17.41 -14.59
N ARG A 149 -6.95 -17.57 -13.48
CA ARG A 149 -8.29 -18.18 -13.45
C ARG A 149 -9.31 -17.47 -14.32
N ASP A 150 -9.26 -16.15 -14.39
CA ASP A 150 -10.17 -15.30 -15.14
C ASP A 150 -9.62 -14.86 -16.51
N ALA A 151 -8.42 -15.32 -16.90
CA ALA A 151 -7.85 -15.00 -18.20
C ALA A 151 -8.74 -15.56 -19.34
N ARG A 152 -9.05 -14.72 -20.33
CA ARG A 152 -10.01 -15.03 -21.40
C ARG A 152 -9.36 -15.24 -22.77
N THR A 153 -8.08 -14.97 -22.90
CA THR A 153 -7.33 -15.18 -24.14
C THR A 153 -5.96 -15.77 -23.88
N ARG A 154 -5.38 -16.38 -24.93
CA ARG A 154 -3.99 -16.85 -24.91
C ARG A 154 -3.03 -15.70 -24.61
N GLU A 155 -3.26 -14.55 -25.22
CA GLU A 155 -2.40 -13.36 -25.10
C GLU A 155 -2.40 -12.87 -23.66
N GLU A 156 -3.57 -12.74 -23.05
CA GLU A 156 -3.70 -12.36 -21.64
C GLU A 156 -3.04 -13.39 -20.71
N PHE A 157 -3.25 -14.68 -20.98
CA PHE A 157 -2.61 -15.76 -20.21
C PHE A 157 -1.07 -15.66 -20.25
N VAL A 158 -0.48 -15.48 -21.44
CA VAL A 158 0.97 -15.33 -21.62
C VAL A 158 1.48 -14.02 -21.00
N GLU A 159 0.75 -12.92 -21.17
CA GLU A 159 1.14 -11.61 -20.65
C GLU A 159 1.15 -11.58 -19.12
N ARG A 160 0.13 -12.14 -18.46
CA ARG A 160 0.08 -12.22 -16.99
C ARG A 160 1.25 -13.05 -16.44
N ILE A 161 1.61 -14.15 -17.11
CA ILE A 161 2.81 -14.95 -16.77
C ILE A 161 4.09 -14.13 -16.97
N ALA A 162 4.22 -13.42 -18.09
CA ALA A 162 5.37 -12.57 -18.38
C ALA A 162 5.53 -11.44 -17.36
N ALA A 163 4.41 -10.78 -17.00
CA ALA A 163 4.37 -9.74 -16.00
C ALA A 163 4.80 -10.26 -14.63
N PHE A 164 4.27 -11.40 -14.20
CA PHE A 164 4.67 -12.02 -12.95
C PHE A 164 6.14 -12.43 -12.95
N ALA A 165 6.64 -13.02 -14.04
CA ALA A 165 8.05 -13.41 -14.17
C ALA A 165 9.02 -12.23 -13.99
N ARG A 166 8.63 -11.01 -14.39
CA ARG A 166 9.43 -9.78 -14.19
C ARG A 166 9.52 -9.33 -12.73
N THR A 167 8.61 -9.78 -11.87
CA THR A 167 8.55 -9.37 -10.46
C THR A 167 9.35 -10.28 -9.52
N VAL A 168 9.72 -11.49 -9.97
CA VAL A 168 10.37 -12.50 -9.13
C VAL A 168 11.86 -12.67 -9.48
N PRO A 169 12.73 -13.00 -8.50
CA PRO A 169 14.14 -13.24 -8.77
C PRO A 169 14.36 -14.39 -9.78
N ARG A 170 15.44 -14.28 -10.57
CA ARG A 170 15.89 -15.31 -11.51
C ARG A 170 15.93 -16.70 -10.83
N GLY A 171 15.37 -17.72 -11.50
CA GLY A 171 15.35 -19.10 -10.99
C GLY A 171 14.22 -19.42 -10.00
N THR A 172 13.39 -18.43 -9.64
CA THR A 172 12.18 -18.70 -8.85
C THR A 172 11.19 -19.52 -9.65
N TRP A 173 10.68 -20.61 -9.07
CA TRP A 173 9.58 -21.38 -9.63
C TRP A 173 8.29 -20.54 -9.64
N ILE A 174 7.68 -20.39 -10.82
CA ILE A 174 6.39 -19.72 -10.98
C ILE A 174 5.30 -20.79 -10.92
N THR A 175 4.47 -20.72 -9.88
CA THR A 175 3.42 -21.69 -9.58
C THR A 175 2.05 -21.02 -9.44
N GLY A 176 0.98 -21.81 -9.26
CA GLY A 176 -0.39 -21.32 -9.06
C GLY A 176 -1.12 -20.98 -10.35
N GLY A 177 -2.04 -20.01 -10.28
CA GLY A 177 -2.77 -19.46 -11.43
C GLY A 177 -4.14 -20.06 -11.69
N ASP A 178 -4.36 -21.34 -11.38
CA ASP A 178 -5.65 -22.04 -11.45
C ASP A 178 -6.43 -21.74 -12.75
N TRP A 179 -5.72 -21.84 -13.88
CA TRP A 179 -6.23 -21.38 -15.16
C TRP A 179 -7.41 -22.20 -15.67
N ASP A 180 -8.26 -21.57 -16.48
CA ASP A 180 -9.40 -22.22 -17.12
C ASP A 180 -9.47 -21.94 -18.63
N HIS A 181 -8.99 -22.88 -19.43
CA HIS A 181 -9.09 -22.76 -20.88
C HIS A 181 -10.53 -22.77 -21.41
N THR A 182 -11.53 -23.17 -20.61
CA THR A 182 -12.94 -23.14 -21.05
C THR A 182 -13.50 -21.72 -21.14
N LEU A 183 -12.83 -20.75 -20.51
CA LEU A 183 -13.14 -19.33 -20.60
C LEU A 183 -12.49 -18.66 -21.83
N TRP A 184 -11.63 -19.38 -22.58
CA TRP A 184 -10.88 -18.80 -23.68
C TRP A 184 -11.70 -18.76 -24.98
N GLY A 185 -11.99 -17.55 -25.45
CA GLY A 185 -12.77 -17.31 -26.67
C GLY A 185 -14.12 -18.04 -26.75
N GLU A 186 -14.70 -18.03 -27.95
CA GLU A 186 -16.01 -18.65 -28.20
C GLU A 186 -15.91 -19.97 -28.99
N SER A 187 -14.84 -20.15 -29.77
CA SER A 187 -14.67 -21.36 -30.59
C SER A 187 -13.96 -22.48 -29.81
N SER A 188 -14.17 -23.72 -30.25
CA SER A 188 -13.41 -24.86 -29.71
C SER A 188 -11.91 -24.76 -29.98
N ALA A 189 -11.50 -24.01 -31.00
CA ALA A 189 -10.09 -23.77 -31.30
C ALA A 189 -9.46 -22.79 -30.30
N ASP A 190 -10.21 -21.79 -29.84
CA ASP A 190 -9.75 -20.83 -28.82
C ASP A 190 -9.57 -21.50 -27.45
N ARG A 191 -10.35 -22.56 -27.19
CA ARG A 191 -10.31 -23.37 -25.95
C ARG A 191 -9.28 -24.50 -25.99
N ALA A 192 -8.32 -24.45 -26.89
CA ALA A 192 -7.24 -25.44 -26.93
C ALA A 192 -6.40 -25.38 -25.63
N LEU A 193 -5.85 -26.53 -25.22
CA LEU A 193 -4.92 -26.58 -24.09
C LEU A 193 -3.67 -25.73 -24.39
N PRO A 194 -3.09 -25.06 -23.38
CA PRO A 194 -1.90 -24.26 -23.59
C PRO A 194 -0.68 -25.15 -23.89
N ASP A 195 0.30 -24.57 -24.57
CA ASP A 195 1.55 -25.22 -24.94
C ASP A 195 2.73 -24.47 -24.30
N ARG A 196 3.77 -25.19 -23.87
CA ARG A 196 4.99 -24.65 -23.27
C ARG A 196 5.67 -23.60 -24.16
N ALA A 197 5.57 -23.76 -25.48
CA ALA A 197 6.10 -22.81 -26.45
C ALA A 197 5.45 -21.42 -26.36
N TRP A 198 4.25 -21.32 -25.77
CA TRP A 198 3.59 -20.04 -25.54
C TRP A 198 4.29 -19.21 -24.47
N ILE A 199 4.91 -19.87 -23.49
CA ILE A 199 5.45 -19.22 -22.29
C ILE A 199 6.98 -19.29 -22.18
N ASP A 200 7.64 -20.17 -22.96
CA ASP A 200 9.10 -20.35 -22.93
C ASP A 200 9.87 -19.05 -23.17
N ALA A 201 9.45 -18.24 -24.15
CA ALA A 201 10.15 -17.00 -24.50
C ALA A 201 10.01 -15.90 -23.42
N VAL A 202 8.93 -15.92 -22.65
CA VAL A 202 8.66 -14.94 -21.58
C VAL A 202 9.11 -15.42 -20.20
N THR A 203 9.48 -16.69 -20.06
CA THR A 203 9.97 -17.30 -18.81
C THR A 203 11.34 -18.00 -18.95
N PRO A 204 12.30 -17.48 -19.75
CA PRO A 204 13.50 -18.23 -20.13
C PRO A 204 14.41 -18.59 -18.95
N ASN A 205 14.25 -17.90 -17.82
CA ASN A 205 15.08 -18.05 -16.63
C ASN A 205 14.31 -18.53 -15.39
N HIS A 206 13.06 -18.98 -15.56
CA HIS A 206 12.18 -19.39 -14.47
C HIS A 206 11.52 -20.73 -14.83
N PRO A 207 11.65 -21.77 -13.99
CA PRO A 207 10.77 -22.92 -14.07
C PRO A 207 9.32 -22.48 -13.85
N VAL A 208 8.39 -22.97 -14.68
CA VAL A 208 6.96 -22.66 -14.58
C VAL A 208 6.19 -23.96 -14.43
N TRP A 209 5.29 -24.02 -13.44
CA TRP A 209 4.38 -25.13 -13.20
C TRP A 209 3.01 -24.63 -12.75
N LEU A 210 2.06 -24.59 -13.68
CA LEU A 210 0.77 -23.92 -13.49
C LEU A 210 -0.37 -24.95 -13.47
N PRO A 211 -0.91 -25.31 -12.30
CA PRO A 211 -2.08 -26.18 -12.22
C PRO A 211 -3.30 -25.53 -12.88
N ARG A 212 -4.11 -26.37 -13.54
CA ARG A 212 -5.45 -26.02 -13.97
C ARG A 212 -6.37 -25.99 -12.75
N LEU A 213 -7.44 -25.19 -12.80
CA LEU A 213 -8.43 -25.03 -11.72
C LEU A 213 -8.97 -26.33 -11.10
N ASP A 214 -8.96 -27.45 -11.84
CA ASP A 214 -9.50 -28.73 -11.40
C ASP A 214 -8.46 -29.60 -10.67
N GLY A 215 -7.19 -29.20 -10.67
CA GLY A 215 -6.08 -29.94 -10.07
C GLY A 215 -5.69 -31.23 -10.81
N HIS A 216 -6.30 -31.52 -11.97
CA HIS A 216 -6.07 -32.77 -12.72
C HIS A 216 -5.14 -32.63 -13.91
N MET A 217 -4.69 -31.40 -14.19
CA MET A 217 -3.60 -31.16 -15.13
C MET A 217 -2.82 -29.89 -14.77
N ALA A 218 -1.59 -29.78 -15.28
CA ALA A 218 -0.75 -28.59 -15.13
C ALA A 218 0.11 -28.35 -16.37
N LEU A 219 0.49 -27.08 -16.58
CA LEU A 219 1.38 -26.63 -17.64
C LEU A 219 2.80 -26.42 -17.10
N ALA A 220 3.76 -27.15 -17.66
CA ALA A 220 5.19 -26.95 -17.47
C ALA A 220 5.82 -26.21 -18.65
N ASN A 221 6.72 -25.25 -18.38
CA ASN A 221 7.60 -24.73 -19.43
C ASN A 221 8.85 -25.61 -19.62
N SER A 222 9.65 -25.30 -20.64
CA SER A 222 10.90 -26.02 -20.93
C SER A 222 11.92 -25.96 -19.81
N ALA A 223 11.92 -24.92 -18.97
CA ALA A 223 12.82 -24.84 -17.82
C ALA A 223 12.45 -25.85 -16.73
N ALA A 224 11.16 -25.97 -16.39
CA ALA A 224 10.67 -26.97 -15.44
C ALA A 224 10.92 -28.41 -15.92
N LEU A 225 10.73 -28.69 -17.22
CA LEU A 225 11.05 -30.01 -17.79
C LEU A 225 12.53 -30.37 -17.64
N ARG A 226 13.44 -29.40 -17.86
CA ARG A 226 14.88 -29.61 -17.67
C ARG A 226 15.24 -29.89 -16.21
N GLU A 227 14.61 -29.20 -15.27
CA GLU A 227 14.84 -29.45 -13.83
C GLU A 227 14.36 -30.85 -13.42
N ALA A 228 13.22 -31.30 -13.97
CA ALA A 228 12.72 -32.65 -13.75
C ALA A 228 13.44 -33.76 -14.55
N GLY A 229 14.45 -33.41 -15.37
CA GLY A 229 15.15 -34.39 -16.21
C GLY A 229 14.27 -35.05 -17.27
N ILE A 230 13.22 -34.35 -17.72
CA ILE A 230 12.24 -34.83 -18.70
C ILE A 230 12.59 -34.26 -20.09
N ASP A 231 12.58 -35.13 -21.10
CA ASP A 231 12.64 -34.77 -22.52
C ASP A 231 11.48 -35.40 -23.30
N ASP A 232 11.42 -35.17 -24.62
CA ASP A 232 10.31 -35.65 -25.46
C ASP A 232 10.18 -37.20 -25.48
N SER A 233 11.20 -37.95 -25.03
CA SER A 233 11.20 -39.42 -24.94
C SER A 233 10.56 -39.98 -23.65
N PHE A 234 10.17 -39.13 -22.70
CA PHE A 234 9.61 -39.53 -21.41
C PHE A 234 8.34 -40.40 -21.54
N ALA A 235 8.36 -41.63 -21.05
CA ALA A 235 7.17 -42.50 -21.11
C ALA A 235 6.10 -42.10 -20.09
N ASP A 236 4.82 -42.22 -20.46
CA ASP A 236 3.72 -42.01 -19.53
C ASP A 236 3.82 -42.94 -18.31
N VAL A 237 3.45 -42.44 -17.13
CA VAL A 237 3.39 -43.24 -15.90
C VAL A 237 2.02 -43.88 -15.74
N ALA A 238 1.95 -44.99 -15.00
CA ALA A 238 0.68 -45.67 -14.76
C ALA A 238 -0.33 -44.71 -14.10
N GLY A 239 -1.48 -44.49 -14.75
CA GLY A 239 -2.53 -43.59 -14.26
C GLY A 239 -2.26 -42.10 -14.49
N GLY A 240 -1.37 -41.74 -15.41
CA GLY A 240 -1.13 -40.36 -15.82
C GLY A 240 -0.78 -40.27 -17.31
N GLU A 241 -0.82 -39.05 -17.86
CA GLU A 241 -0.52 -38.78 -19.28
C GLU A 241 0.39 -37.54 -19.39
N ALA A 242 1.44 -37.60 -20.21
CA ALA A 242 2.21 -36.45 -20.65
C ALA A 242 1.82 -36.11 -22.11
N VAL A 243 1.11 -35.00 -22.30
CA VAL A 243 0.47 -34.66 -23.59
C VAL A 243 1.52 -34.27 -24.63
N ARG A 244 1.30 -34.72 -25.86
CA ARG A 244 2.18 -34.47 -27.02
C ARG A 244 1.43 -33.82 -28.16
N ASP A 245 2.16 -33.03 -28.94
CA ASP A 245 1.67 -32.52 -30.23
C ASP A 245 1.73 -33.59 -31.33
N ASP A 246 1.23 -33.26 -32.53
CA ASP A 246 1.22 -34.15 -33.70
C ASP A 246 2.63 -34.57 -34.17
N GLN A 247 3.68 -33.91 -33.68
CA GLN A 247 5.09 -34.20 -33.99
C GLN A 247 5.76 -35.05 -32.89
N GLY A 248 5.01 -35.43 -31.84
CA GLY A 248 5.49 -36.23 -30.72
C GLY A 248 6.27 -35.43 -29.67
N ARG A 249 6.28 -34.09 -29.75
CA ARG A 249 6.94 -33.23 -28.74
C ARG A 249 6.03 -33.06 -27.55
N LEU A 250 6.58 -33.02 -26.34
CA LEU A 250 5.81 -32.69 -25.15
C LEU A 250 5.29 -31.26 -25.24
N THR A 251 3.99 -31.07 -25.09
CA THR A 251 3.37 -29.74 -25.05
C THR A 251 3.58 -29.04 -23.71
N GLY A 252 4.07 -29.77 -22.69
CA GLY A 252 4.16 -29.28 -21.33
C GLY A 252 2.92 -29.53 -20.47
N ILE A 253 1.84 -30.10 -21.03
CA ILE A 253 0.67 -30.51 -20.23
C ILE A 253 0.88 -31.92 -19.66
N PHE A 254 0.74 -32.04 -18.34
CA PHE A 254 0.79 -33.29 -17.59
C PHE A 254 -0.52 -33.49 -16.85
N LYS A 255 -1.03 -34.72 -16.83
CA LYS A 255 -2.31 -35.07 -16.20
C LYS A 255 -2.14 -36.16 -15.14
N ASP A 256 -2.92 -36.06 -14.07
CA ASP A 256 -3.00 -37.02 -12.96
C ASP A 256 -1.61 -37.47 -12.47
N ASN A 257 -1.33 -38.78 -12.41
CA ASN A 257 -0.09 -39.29 -11.82
C ASN A 257 1.20 -38.80 -12.53
N SER A 258 1.11 -38.30 -13.77
CA SER A 258 2.26 -37.72 -14.46
C SER A 258 2.66 -36.35 -13.89
N MET A 259 1.74 -35.64 -13.22
CA MET A 259 2.01 -34.35 -12.57
C MET A 259 3.01 -34.47 -11.41
N ASP A 260 3.00 -35.60 -10.71
CA ASP A 260 3.90 -35.88 -9.58
C ASP A 260 5.37 -35.77 -9.94
N VAL A 261 5.73 -36.10 -11.18
CA VAL A 261 7.13 -36.13 -11.64
C VAL A 261 7.73 -34.73 -11.65
N ILE A 262 6.93 -33.70 -11.94
CA ILE A 262 7.37 -32.30 -11.93
C ILE A 262 7.12 -31.68 -10.56
N SER A 263 5.99 -31.99 -9.92
CA SER A 263 5.61 -31.38 -8.64
C SER A 263 6.62 -31.65 -7.52
N ARG A 264 7.33 -32.79 -7.57
CA ARG A 264 8.37 -33.15 -6.59
C ARG A 264 9.67 -32.35 -6.70
N GLU A 265 9.89 -31.71 -7.84
CA GLU A 265 11.07 -30.88 -8.09
C GLU A 265 10.89 -29.44 -7.59
N ILE A 266 9.64 -29.04 -7.30
CA ILE A 266 9.32 -27.73 -6.76
C ILE A 266 9.92 -27.63 -5.34
N PRO A 267 10.81 -26.67 -5.09
CA PRO A 267 11.39 -26.49 -3.76
C PRO A 267 10.32 -26.17 -2.72
N ALA A 268 10.45 -26.74 -1.52
CA ALA A 268 9.60 -26.35 -0.40
C ALA A 268 9.75 -24.84 -0.12
N PRO A 269 8.65 -24.13 0.23
CA PRO A 269 8.71 -22.71 0.54
C PRO A 269 9.68 -22.41 1.68
N THR A 270 10.48 -21.38 1.51
CA THR A 270 11.33 -20.86 2.58
C THR A 270 10.50 -20.16 3.65
N ALA A 271 11.01 -20.05 4.88
CA ALA A 271 10.35 -19.29 5.95
C ALA A 271 10.05 -17.84 5.54
N LYS A 272 10.92 -17.21 4.72
CA LYS A 272 10.68 -15.87 4.17
C LYS A 272 9.45 -15.84 3.26
N GLN A 273 9.29 -16.82 2.38
CA GLN A 273 8.14 -16.91 1.48
C GLN A 273 6.85 -17.19 2.25
N GLN A 274 6.89 -18.04 3.28
CA GLN A 274 5.75 -18.27 4.17
C GLN A 274 5.32 -16.98 4.89
N LEU A 275 6.28 -16.19 5.40
CA LEU A 275 5.98 -14.89 6.02
C LEU A 275 5.36 -13.90 5.04
N GLN A 276 5.88 -13.83 3.81
CA GLN A 276 5.30 -12.98 2.75
C GLN A 276 3.87 -13.40 2.39
N ALA A 277 3.61 -14.72 2.29
CA ALA A 277 2.28 -15.26 2.07
C ALA A 277 1.33 -14.89 3.23
N ILE A 278 1.75 -15.07 4.48
CA ILE A 278 0.97 -14.69 5.66
C ILE A 278 0.67 -13.18 5.64
N GLN A 279 1.65 -12.33 5.36
CA GLN A 279 1.46 -10.87 5.29
C GLN A 279 0.43 -10.48 4.21
N ALA A 280 0.55 -11.06 3.01
CA ALA A 280 -0.39 -10.81 1.91
C ALA A 280 -1.81 -11.25 2.29
N ALA A 281 -1.95 -12.43 2.89
CA ALA A 281 -3.23 -12.96 3.34
C ALA A 281 -3.85 -12.11 4.46
N VAL A 282 -3.06 -11.71 5.45
CA VAL A 282 -3.48 -10.84 6.56
C VAL A 282 -3.94 -9.48 6.06
N ALA A 283 -3.21 -8.86 5.13
CA ALA A 283 -3.61 -7.57 4.55
C ALA A 283 -4.95 -7.69 3.80
N HIS A 284 -5.13 -8.77 3.03
CA HIS A 284 -6.38 -9.03 2.32
C HIS A 284 -7.55 -9.24 3.29
N LEU A 285 -7.39 -10.09 4.31
CA LEU A 285 -8.40 -10.34 5.34
C LEU A 285 -8.78 -9.08 6.11
N ALA A 286 -7.79 -8.25 6.48
CA ALA A 286 -8.01 -6.99 7.17
C ALA A 286 -8.87 -6.05 6.31
N ALA A 287 -8.64 -5.97 5.00
CA ALA A 287 -9.47 -5.20 4.07
C ALA A 287 -10.91 -5.75 3.93
N GLN A 288 -11.13 -7.03 4.25
CA GLN A 288 -12.46 -7.67 4.24
C GLN A 288 -13.16 -7.66 5.61
N GLY A 289 -12.60 -6.99 6.64
CA GLY A 289 -13.20 -6.95 7.98
C GLY A 289 -12.92 -8.20 8.84
N VAL A 290 -12.05 -9.10 8.40
CA VAL A 290 -11.78 -10.35 9.12
C VAL A 290 -10.68 -10.11 10.16
N THR A 291 -11.06 -10.25 11.43
CA THR A 291 -10.19 -10.03 12.61
C THR A 291 -9.59 -11.32 13.14
N SER A 292 -10.25 -12.45 12.91
CA SER A 292 -9.84 -13.76 13.39
C SER A 292 -10.16 -14.84 12.36
N VAL A 293 -9.36 -15.90 12.35
CA VAL A 293 -9.55 -17.05 11.48
C VAL A 293 -9.33 -18.36 12.21
N HIS A 294 -10.06 -19.40 11.81
CA HIS A 294 -9.78 -20.79 12.18
C HIS A 294 -9.10 -21.49 11.01
N HIS A 295 -7.79 -21.65 11.11
CA HIS A 295 -6.97 -22.20 10.04
C HIS A 295 -6.94 -23.72 10.09
N MET A 296 -7.27 -24.35 8.96
CA MET A 296 -7.24 -25.80 8.76
C MET A 296 -5.94 -26.17 8.05
N GLY A 297 -4.90 -26.57 8.80
CA GLY A 297 -3.56 -26.74 8.24
C GLY A 297 -2.76 -27.88 8.86
N THR A 298 -1.45 -27.78 8.74
CA THR A 298 -0.46 -28.75 9.21
C THR A 298 0.41 -28.19 10.35
N TRP A 299 1.40 -28.96 10.80
CA TRP A 299 2.36 -28.47 11.79
C TRP A 299 3.32 -27.43 11.22
N GLU A 300 3.67 -27.53 9.94
CA GLU A 300 4.48 -26.55 9.23
C GLU A 300 3.80 -25.18 9.23
N ASP A 301 2.47 -25.16 9.07
CA ASP A 301 1.68 -23.93 9.17
C ASP A 301 1.73 -23.33 10.58
N VAL A 302 1.57 -24.17 11.61
CA VAL A 302 1.69 -23.74 13.01
C VAL A 302 3.06 -23.12 13.29
N GLU A 303 4.13 -23.71 12.78
CA GLU A 303 5.50 -23.21 12.94
C GLU A 303 5.69 -21.88 12.20
N ALA A 304 5.14 -21.74 10.98
CA ALA A 304 5.15 -20.48 10.24
C ALA A 304 4.39 -19.38 11.00
N PHE A 305 3.22 -19.67 11.58
CA PHE A 305 2.51 -18.70 12.42
C PHE A 305 3.25 -18.34 13.68
N GLN A 306 3.94 -19.29 14.33
CA GLN A 306 4.76 -19.00 15.50
C GLN A 306 5.88 -18.01 15.16
N ILE A 307 6.54 -18.18 14.01
CA ILE A 307 7.55 -17.25 13.51
C ILE A 307 6.93 -15.88 13.23
N ALA A 308 5.80 -15.84 12.50
CA ALA A 308 5.10 -14.60 12.16
C ALA A 308 4.65 -13.83 13.43
N HIS A 309 4.14 -14.56 14.42
CA HIS A 309 3.71 -14.02 15.71
C HIS A 309 4.88 -13.45 16.50
N GLN A 310 5.99 -14.19 16.61
CA GLN A 310 7.22 -13.71 17.27
C GLN A 310 7.79 -12.44 16.62
N GLN A 311 7.58 -12.27 15.31
CA GLN A 311 8.01 -11.09 14.55
C GLN A 311 6.97 -9.96 14.53
N GLY A 312 5.82 -10.10 15.20
CA GLY A 312 4.75 -9.10 15.20
C GLY A 312 4.04 -8.93 13.85
N GLN A 313 4.22 -9.88 12.92
CA GLN A 313 3.63 -9.83 11.57
C GLN A 313 2.25 -10.50 11.49
N LEU A 314 1.89 -11.30 12.49
CA LEU A 314 0.56 -11.92 12.57
C LEU A 314 -0.45 -10.93 13.18
N LYS A 315 -1.06 -10.10 12.34
CA LYS A 315 -1.97 -9.01 12.76
C LYS A 315 -3.44 -9.42 12.92
N VAL A 316 -3.84 -10.61 12.48
CA VAL A 316 -5.14 -11.23 12.79
C VAL A 316 -4.97 -12.31 13.86
N ARG A 317 -6.06 -12.75 14.50
CA ARG A 317 -6.04 -13.85 15.47
C ARG A 317 -6.19 -15.19 14.75
N VAL A 318 -5.31 -16.15 15.03
CA VAL A 318 -5.34 -17.48 14.39
C VAL A 318 -5.64 -18.58 15.40
N TYR A 319 -6.71 -19.33 15.15
CA TYR A 319 -7.00 -20.61 15.78
C TYR A 319 -6.53 -21.74 14.85
N ALA A 320 -5.30 -22.20 15.05
CA ALA A 320 -4.66 -23.16 14.16
C ALA A 320 -5.08 -24.61 14.50
N CYS A 321 -5.47 -25.36 13.47
CA CYS A 321 -5.85 -26.75 13.57
C CYS A 321 -4.84 -27.64 12.85
N THR A 322 -4.62 -28.84 13.36
CA THR A 322 -3.70 -29.84 12.78
C THR A 322 -4.45 -31.15 12.46
N PRO A 323 -3.85 -32.10 11.71
CA PRO A 323 -4.57 -33.32 11.30
C PRO A 323 -5.06 -34.18 12.47
N LEU A 324 -6.31 -34.68 12.38
CA LEU A 324 -6.96 -35.52 13.41
C LEU A 324 -6.22 -36.82 13.70
N SER A 325 -5.57 -37.40 12.70
CA SER A 325 -4.70 -38.58 12.85
C SER A 325 -3.53 -38.34 13.80
N GLU A 326 -3.13 -37.09 14.02
CA GLU A 326 -1.98 -36.67 14.81
C GLU A 326 -2.36 -36.13 16.20
N TRP A 327 -3.53 -36.51 16.72
CA TRP A 327 -4.04 -36.05 18.02
C TRP A 327 -3.05 -36.22 19.18
N GLN A 328 -2.19 -37.25 19.16
CA GLN A 328 -1.17 -37.46 20.18
C GLN A 328 -0.14 -36.32 20.19
N GLU A 329 0.30 -35.88 19.01
CA GLU A 329 1.29 -34.81 18.91
C GLU A 329 0.71 -33.50 19.43
N LEU A 330 -0.55 -33.21 19.07
CA LEU A 330 -1.25 -32.04 19.59
C LEU A 330 -1.38 -32.10 21.12
N ALA A 331 -1.79 -33.25 21.68
CA ALA A 331 -1.88 -33.44 23.12
C ALA A 331 -0.51 -33.23 23.81
N ASN A 332 0.55 -33.80 23.25
CA ASN A 332 1.91 -33.70 23.78
C ASN A 332 2.42 -32.26 23.75
N ARG A 333 2.23 -31.53 22.64
CA ARG A 333 2.64 -30.13 22.53
C ARG A 333 1.85 -29.24 23.47
N ILE A 334 0.53 -29.39 23.56
CA ILE A 334 -0.28 -28.63 24.53
C ILE A 334 0.20 -28.89 25.96
N ALA A 335 0.50 -30.14 26.32
CA ALA A 335 1.02 -30.46 27.65
C ALA A 335 2.40 -29.83 27.92
N LYS A 336 3.22 -29.63 26.88
CA LYS A 336 4.59 -29.11 26.99
C LYS A 336 4.65 -27.57 26.98
N ILE A 337 3.93 -26.92 26.07
CA ILE A 337 4.06 -25.48 25.78
C ILE A 337 2.74 -24.70 25.91
N GLY A 338 1.64 -25.37 26.28
CA GLY A 338 0.32 -24.76 26.34
C GLY A 338 -0.32 -24.60 24.95
N ARG A 339 -1.42 -23.85 24.90
CA ARG A 339 -2.21 -23.62 23.67
C ARG A 339 -1.82 -22.34 22.92
N GLY A 340 -0.80 -21.61 23.35
CA GLY A 340 -0.51 -20.27 22.84
C GLY A 340 -1.23 -19.17 23.61
N ASP A 341 -1.52 -18.05 22.94
CA ASP A 341 -2.09 -16.83 23.53
C ASP A 341 -3.32 -16.33 22.73
N ASP A 342 -3.75 -15.09 22.99
CA ASP A 342 -4.93 -14.51 22.35
C ASP A 342 -4.72 -14.17 20.87
N ARG A 343 -3.48 -14.17 20.37
CA ARG A 343 -3.15 -13.90 18.97
C ARG A 343 -2.99 -15.19 18.18
N LEU A 344 -2.22 -16.14 18.69
CA LEU A 344 -2.01 -17.46 18.07
C LEU A 344 -2.38 -18.55 19.06
N LYS A 345 -3.45 -19.28 18.75
CA LYS A 345 -3.94 -20.39 19.57
C LYS A 345 -3.90 -21.70 18.79
N ILE A 346 -3.29 -22.72 19.37
CA ILE A 346 -3.35 -24.10 18.86
C ILE A 346 -4.68 -24.70 19.32
N GLY A 347 -5.60 -24.79 18.38
CA GLY A 347 -7.02 -24.87 18.62
C GLY A 347 -7.57 -26.28 18.71
N GLY A 348 -7.42 -27.06 17.65
CA GLY A 348 -7.99 -28.40 17.59
C GLY A 348 -7.51 -29.22 16.40
N LEU A 349 -8.32 -30.21 16.04
CA LEU A 349 -7.96 -31.23 15.05
C LEU A 349 -8.93 -31.21 13.86
N LYS A 350 -8.40 -31.25 12.63
CA LYS A 350 -9.15 -31.35 11.36
C LYS A 350 -9.13 -32.79 10.84
N GLY A 351 -10.30 -33.38 10.62
CA GLY A 351 -10.48 -34.68 9.96
C GLY A 351 -11.29 -34.59 8.68
N TYR A 352 -11.35 -35.69 7.92
CA TYR A 352 -12.09 -35.79 6.66
C TYR A 352 -12.86 -37.10 6.56
N VAL A 353 -14.16 -37.03 6.27
CA VAL A 353 -14.98 -38.23 5.97
C VAL A 353 -14.99 -38.54 4.47
N ASP A 354 -15.23 -37.55 3.63
CA ASP A 354 -15.42 -37.66 2.18
C ASP A 354 -14.72 -36.53 1.40
N GLY A 355 -14.98 -36.45 0.08
CA GLY A 355 -14.48 -35.39 -0.80
C GLY A 355 -15.51 -34.28 -1.02
N SER A 356 -15.63 -33.77 -2.26
CA SER A 356 -16.47 -32.64 -2.64
C SER A 356 -17.60 -33.02 -3.59
N LEU A 357 -18.63 -32.16 -3.69
CA LEU A 357 -19.73 -32.36 -4.64
C LEU A 357 -19.23 -32.27 -6.10
N GLY A 358 -18.45 -31.23 -6.41
CA GLY A 358 -18.02 -30.92 -7.79
C GLY A 358 -17.15 -32.00 -8.43
N SER A 359 -16.36 -32.74 -7.63
CA SER A 359 -15.52 -33.84 -8.12
C SER A 359 -16.21 -35.21 -8.03
N HIS A 360 -17.51 -35.27 -7.69
CA HIS A 360 -18.28 -36.52 -7.46
C HIS A 360 -17.68 -37.45 -6.40
N THR A 361 -16.98 -36.88 -5.41
CA THR A 361 -16.32 -37.64 -4.34
C THR A 361 -17.01 -37.53 -2.98
N ALA A 362 -17.95 -36.59 -2.81
CA ALA A 362 -18.81 -36.51 -1.62
C ALA A 362 -19.66 -37.79 -1.44
N ALA A 363 -19.73 -38.31 -0.21
CA ALA A 363 -20.34 -39.62 0.03
C ALA A 363 -21.85 -39.48 0.26
N PHE A 364 -22.65 -40.11 -0.62
CA PHE A 364 -24.11 -40.05 -0.57
C PHE A 364 -24.81 -41.37 -0.17
N LEU A 365 -25.98 -41.24 0.47
CA LEU A 365 -26.88 -42.35 0.80
C LEU A 365 -27.50 -42.96 -0.47
N GLU A 366 -27.81 -42.13 -1.45
CA GLU A 366 -28.28 -42.55 -2.77
C GLU A 366 -27.24 -42.20 -3.84
N PRO A 367 -27.19 -42.91 -4.99
CA PRO A 367 -26.29 -42.56 -6.08
C PRO A 367 -26.46 -41.12 -6.59
N TYR A 368 -25.40 -40.57 -7.20
CA TYR A 368 -25.48 -39.30 -7.93
C TYR A 368 -26.52 -39.38 -9.06
N SER A 369 -27.21 -38.27 -9.34
CA SER A 369 -28.25 -38.19 -10.37
C SER A 369 -27.65 -38.28 -11.77
N ASP A 370 -26.50 -37.65 -11.99
CA ASP A 370 -25.77 -37.63 -13.26
C ASP A 370 -24.79 -38.81 -13.41
N THR A 371 -24.37 -39.43 -12.30
CA THR A 371 -23.48 -40.59 -12.26
C THR A 371 -24.10 -41.75 -11.45
N PRO A 372 -25.11 -42.47 -11.97
CA PRO A 372 -25.96 -43.39 -11.18
C PRO A 372 -25.26 -44.61 -10.58
N LYS A 373 -23.98 -44.86 -10.91
CA LYS A 373 -23.16 -45.95 -10.35
C LYS A 373 -22.30 -45.51 -9.17
N SER A 374 -22.10 -44.20 -8.99
CA SER A 374 -21.26 -43.65 -7.92
C SER A 374 -22.12 -43.17 -6.75
N ARG A 375 -21.60 -43.36 -5.54
CA ARG A 375 -22.11 -42.79 -4.29
C ARG A 375 -21.02 -41.99 -3.56
N GLY A 376 -20.00 -41.56 -4.30
CA GLY A 376 -18.79 -40.94 -3.78
C GLY A 376 -17.89 -41.92 -3.05
N LEU A 377 -16.92 -41.39 -2.32
CA LEU A 377 -15.90 -42.16 -1.61
C LEU A 377 -15.77 -41.72 -0.15
N LEU A 378 -15.18 -42.58 0.67
CA LEU A 378 -14.74 -42.23 2.02
C LEU A 378 -13.23 -42.02 1.99
N VAL A 379 -12.77 -40.84 2.40
CA VAL A 379 -11.34 -40.50 2.49
C VAL A 379 -10.69 -41.26 3.64
N ASN A 380 -11.37 -41.30 4.79
CA ASN A 380 -10.96 -42.11 5.95
C ASN A 380 -12.04 -43.12 6.30
N SER A 381 -11.63 -44.27 6.84
CA SER A 381 -12.58 -45.29 7.28
C SER A 381 -13.37 -44.81 8.52
N GLN A 382 -14.62 -45.24 8.67
CA GLN A 382 -15.41 -44.97 9.88
C GLN A 382 -14.71 -45.48 11.15
N SER A 383 -13.96 -46.59 11.07
CA SER A 383 -13.18 -47.11 12.18
C SER A 383 -12.03 -46.20 12.59
N ASP A 384 -11.34 -45.57 11.63
CA ASP A 384 -10.25 -44.64 11.92
C ASP A 384 -10.79 -43.33 12.50
N LEU A 385 -11.88 -42.79 11.92
CA LEU A 385 -12.57 -41.62 12.46
C LEU A 385 -13.01 -41.86 13.91
N LEU A 386 -13.69 -42.97 14.20
CA LEU A 386 -14.08 -43.32 15.57
C LEU A 386 -12.86 -43.44 16.49
N LYS A 387 -11.80 -44.13 16.04
CA LYS A 387 -10.58 -44.34 16.82
C LYS A 387 -9.92 -43.01 17.20
N TRP A 388 -9.71 -42.12 16.21
CA TRP A 388 -9.04 -40.84 16.43
C TRP A 388 -9.93 -39.86 17.20
N THR A 389 -11.20 -39.68 16.82
CA THR A 389 -12.13 -38.77 17.53
C THR A 389 -12.30 -39.18 18.98
N ARG A 390 -12.45 -40.47 19.28
CA ARG A 390 -12.56 -40.96 20.67
C ARG A 390 -11.31 -40.63 21.49
N ALA A 391 -10.13 -40.82 20.91
CA ALA A 391 -8.88 -40.61 21.62
C ALA A 391 -8.58 -39.11 21.81
N ALA A 392 -8.84 -38.30 20.79
CA ALA A 392 -8.76 -36.84 20.84
C ALA A 392 -9.72 -36.25 21.89
N ASP A 393 -10.99 -36.68 21.90
CA ASP A 393 -12.00 -36.24 22.88
C ASP A 393 -11.58 -36.62 24.30
N LYS A 394 -11.06 -37.85 24.50
CA LYS A 394 -10.54 -38.31 25.79
C LYS A 394 -9.31 -37.51 26.25
N ALA A 395 -8.48 -37.05 25.32
CA ALA A 395 -7.36 -36.13 25.57
C ALA A 395 -7.81 -34.67 25.76
N GLY A 396 -9.10 -34.40 25.57
CA GLY A 396 -9.69 -33.07 25.72
C GLY A 396 -9.36 -32.08 24.62
N LEU A 397 -9.13 -32.60 23.41
CA LEU A 397 -8.91 -31.83 22.20
C LEU A 397 -10.23 -31.62 21.47
N GLN A 398 -10.40 -30.46 20.83
CA GLN A 398 -11.54 -30.20 19.98
C GLN A 398 -11.37 -30.92 18.64
N VAL A 399 -12.47 -31.46 18.11
CA VAL A 399 -12.50 -32.19 16.84
C VAL A 399 -13.45 -31.50 15.86
N MET A 400 -12.93 -31.22 14.67
CA MET A 400 -13.59 -30.59 13.52
C MET A 400 -13.43 -31.53 12.34
N VAL A 401 -14.53 -31.93 11.69
CA VAL A 401 -14.46 -32.93 10.62
C VAL A 401 -15.21 -32.47 9.40
N HIS A 402 -14.54 -32.48 8.25
CA HIS A 402 -15.13 -32.30 6.93
C HIS A 402 -16.12 -33.41 6.62
N ALA A 403 -17.36 -33.03 6.31
CA ALA A 403 -18.37 -33.93 5.75
C ALA A 403 -19.32 -33.15 4.82
N ILE A 404 -19.28 -33.47 3.52
CA ILE A 404 -20.11 -32.79 2.51
C ILE A 404 -21.37 -33.59 2.19
N GLY A 405 -21.25 -34.87 1.81
CA GLY A 405 -22.38 -35.70 1.43
C GLY A 405 -23.25 -36.14 2.62
N ASP A 406 -24.50 -36.52 2.35
CA ASP A 406 -25.46 -36.89 3.41
C ASP A 406 -25.07 -38.18 4.16
N ARG A 407 -24.42 -39.14 3.48
CA ARG A 407 -23.85 -40.33 4.12
C ARG A 407 -22.63 -39.97 4.97
N ALA A 408 -21.80 -39.03 4.52
CA ALA A 408 -20.65 -38.58 5.30
C ALA A 408 -21.08 -37.90 6.61
N ASN A 409 -22.04 -36.98 6.52
CA ASN A 409 -22.63 -36.30 7.67
C ASN A 409 -23.23 -37.31 8.67
N ARG A 410 -24.00 -38.29 8.19
CA ARG A 410 -24.55 -39.36 9.03
C ARG A 410 -23.47 -40.16 9.77
N ILE A 411 -22.43 -40.59 9.05
CA ILE A 411 -21.30 -41.33 9.64
C ILE A 411 -20.65 -40.50 10.76
N GLN A 412 -20.42 -39.21 10.52
CA GLN A 412 -19.75 -38.37 11.52
C GLN A 412 -20.63 -38.09 12.74
N LEU A 413 -21.93 -37.88 12.55
CA LEU A 413 -22.90 -37.75 13.65
C LEU A 413 -22.96 -39.03 14.49
N ASP A 414 -22.93 -40.20 13.86
CA ASP A 414 -22.87 -41.48 14.58
C ASP A 414 -21.56 -41.61 15.40
N VAL A 415 -20.42 -41.22 14.82
CA VAL A 415 -19.13 -41.19 15.53
C VAL A 415 -19.20 -40.25 16.74
N TYR A 416 -19.69 -39.02 16.57
CA TYR A 416 -19.82 -38.06 17.67
C TYR A 416 -20.75 -38.56 18.78
N LYS A 417 -21.91 -39.10 18.42
CA LYS A 417 -22.85 -39.71 19.37
C LYS A 417 -22.20 -40.85 20.17
N GLN A 418 -21.49 -41.74 19.49
CA GLN A 418 -20.81 -42.86 20.14
C GLN A 418 -19.69 -42.38 21.09
N VAL A 419 -18.85 -41.45 20.63
CA VAL A 419 -17.78 -40.88 21.46
C VAL A 419 -18.33 -40.15 22.68
N ALA A 420 -19.40 -39.38 22.53
CA ALA A 420 -20.05 -38.70 23.64
C ALA A 420 -20.61 -39.68 24.69
N ALA A 421 -21.18 -40.80 24.24
CA ALA A 421 -21.66 -41.86 25.13
C ALA A 421 -20.51 -42.59 25.84
N GLU A 422 -19.40 -42.88 25.15
CA GLU A 422 -18.26 -43.62 25.70
C GLU A 422 -17.42 -42.78 26.68
N ASN A 423 -17.18 -41.49 26.37
CA ASN A 423 -16.30 -40.62 27.16
C ASN A 423 -17.05 -39.75 28.19
N GLY A 424 -18.39 -39.79 28.22
CA GLY A 424 -19.21 -39.09 29.21
C GLY A 424 -19.50 -37.61 28.89
N PRO A 425 -20.24 -36.87 29.74
CA PRO A 425 -20.64 -35.49 29.46
C PRO A 425 -19.45 -34.52 29.50
N ARG A 426 -19.37 -33.62 28.52
CA ARG A 426 -18.34 -32.58 28.37
C ARG A 426 -18.82 -31.51 27.38
N ASP A 427 -18.38 -30.26 27.56
CA ASP A 427 -18.44 -29.24 26.50
C ASP A 427 -17.40 -29.56 25.41
N ARG A 428 -17.87 -30.16 24.31
CA ARG A 428 -17.02 -30.67 23.22
C ARG A 428 -16.90 -29.69 22.06
N ARG A 429 -17.99 -28.97 21.79
CA ARG A 429 -18.17 -28.14 20.60
C ARG A 429 -17.68 -28.87 19.35
N PHE A 430 -18.16 -30.11 19.20
CA PHE A 430 -17.90 -30.88 17.99
C PHE A 430 -18.42 -30.11 16.79
N ARG A 431 -17.61 -30.09 15.74
CA ARG A 431 -17.92 -29.36 14.52
C ARG A 431 -17.95 -30.31 13.34
N ILE A 432 -18.94 -30.11 12.49
CA ILE A 432 -18.89 -30.62 11.13
C ILE A 432 -18.60 -29.42 10.23
N GLU A 433 -17.51 -29.53 9.48
CA GLU A 433 -17.14 -28.54 8.48
C GLU A 433 -17.91 -28.81 7.18
N HIS A 434 -18.31 -27.74 6.52
CA HIS A 434 -19.26 -27.69 5.40
C HIS A 434 -20.69 -28.00 5.81
N ALA A 435 -20.94 -29.18 6.40
CA ALA A 435 -22.29 -29.65 6.75
C ALA A 435 -23.29 -29.42 5.59
N GLN A 436 -22.82 -29.73 4.38
CA GLN A 436 -23.36 -29.18 3.14
C GLN A 436 -24.66 -29.86 2.73
N HIS A 437 -24.65 -31.17 2.51
CA HIS A 437 -25.85 -31.93 2.13
C HIS A 437 -26.27 -32.81 3.29
N ILE A 438 -27.44 -32.53 3.86
CA ILE A 438 -27.92 -33.26 5.04
C ILE A 438 -29.13 -34.09 4.66
N ALA A 439 -29.18 -35.37 5.01
CA ALA A 439 -30.43 -36.12 4.88
C ALA A 439 -31.51 -35.47 5.75
N HIS A 440 -32.74 -35.29 5.23
CA HIS A 440 -33.83 -34.62 5.98
C HIS A 440 -34.03 -35.16 7.41
N THR A 441 -33.81 -36.46 7.62
CA THR A 441 -33.95 -37.12 8.93
C THR A 441 -32.87 -36.74 9.95
N ASP A 442 -31.75 -36.19 9.49
CA ASP A 442 -30.51 -36.03 10.25
C ASP A 442 -30.30 -34.59 10.71
N VAL A 443 -31.02 -33.62 10.11
CA VAL A 443 -30.93 -32.19 10.49
C VAL A 443 -31.19 -31.96 11.99
N ARG A 444 -32.16 -32.70 12.56
CA ARG A 444 -32.46 -32.62 14.00
C ARG A 444 -31.30 -33.08 14.89
N TRP A 445 -30.44 -33.97 14.41
CA TRP A 445 -29.35 -34.53 15.20
C TRP A 445 -28.26 -33.50 15.49
N PHE A 446 -28.08 -32.49 14.64
CA PHE A 446 -27.16 -31.39 14.95
C PHE A 446 -27.58 -30.66 16.24
N GLY A 447 -28.88 -30.38 16.40
CA GLY A 447 -29.41 -29.77 17.61
C GLY A 447 -29.42 -30.71 18.81
N GLU A 448 -29.92 -31.94 18.63
CA GLU A 448 -29.98 -32.95 19.71
C GLU A 448 -28.61 -33.34 20.27
N GLN A 449 -27.56 -33.28 19.45
CA GLN A 449 -26.18 -33.63 19.83
C GLN A 449 -25.29 -32.41 20.09
N GLU A 450 -25.84 -31.19 20.00
CA GLU A 450 -25.11 -29.91 20.16
C GLU A 450 -23.89 -29.79 19.22
N VAL A 451 -24.00 -30.33 18.00
CA VAL A 451 -22.97 -30.25 16.96
C VAL A 451 -23.09 -28.89 16.25
N ILE A 452 -21.96 -28.22 16.11
CA ILE A 452 -21.85 -26.95 15.39
C ILE A 452 -21.72 -27.25 13.89
N ALA A 453 -22.59 -26.62 13.09
CA ALA A 453 -22.45 -26.61 11.64
C ALA A 453 -21.54 -25.43 11.24
N SER A 454 -20.29 -25.74 10.90
CA SER A 454 -19.31 -24.77 10.38
C SER A 454 -19.45 -24.72 8.86
N MET A 455 -20.11 -23.68 8.33
CA MET A 455 -20.60 -23.62 6.95
C MET A 455 -19.97 -22.46 6.18
N GLN A 456 -19.93 -22.56 4.86
CA GLN A 456 -19.40 -21.52 3.98
C GLN A 456 -20.50 -20.96 3.07
N PRO A 457 -21.17 -19.86 3.48
CA PRO A 457 -22.34 -19.37 2.76
C PRO A 457 -22.10 -19.01 1.30
N TYR A 458 -20.91 -18.55 0.92
CA TYR A 458 -20.62 -18.20 -0.48
C TYR A 458 -20.87 -19.37 -1.44
N HIS A 459 -20.54 -20.61 -1.04
CA HIS A 459 -20.81 -21.78 -1.87
C HIS A 459 -22.30 -21.98 -2.16
N ILE A 460 -23.23 -21.48 -1.32
CA ILE A 460 -24.67 -21.57 -1.58
C ILE A 460 -25.03 -20.96 -2.93
N ILE A 461 -24.50 -19.76 -3.21
CA ILE A 461 -24.80 -19.01 -4.43
C ILE A 461 -23.96 -19.45 -5.63
N ASP A 462 -22.88 -20.19 -5.38
CA ASP A 462 -22.01 -20.75 -6.40
C ASP A 462 -22.48 -22.14 -6.87
N ASP A 463 -22.67 -23.06 -5.91
CA ASP A 463 -23.14 -24.44 -6.12
C ASP A 463 -24.59 -24.47 -6.61
N GLY A 464 -25.42 -23.52 -6.17
CA GLY A 464 -26.82 -23.43 -6.60
C GLY A 464 -27.01 -23.27 -8.11
N ARG A 465 -25.95 -22.92 -8.86
CA ARG A 465 -25.97 -22.87 -10.33
C ARG A 465 -26.06 -24.26 -10.97
N TRP A 466 -25.64 -25.32 -10.27
CA TRP A 466 -25.42 -26.64 -10.87
C TRP A 466 -25.74 -27.84 -9.95
N ALA A 467 -25.83 -27.71 -8.62
CA ALA A 467 -26.00 -28.84 -7.70
C ALA A 467 -27.26 -29.70 -7.98
N ASP A 468 -28.36 -29.08 -8.43
CA ASP A 468 -29.60 -29.80 -8.77
C ASP A 468 -29.40 -30.85 -9.88
N SER A 469 -28.50 -30.62 -10.84
CA SER A 469 -28.21 -31.61 -11.88
C SER A 469 -27.43 -32.82 -11.35
N VAL A 470 -26.65 -32.62 -10.29
CA VAL A 470 -25.73 -33.61 -9.71
C VAL A 470 -26.44 -34.50 -8.68
N ILE A 471 -27.30 -33.92 -7.84
CA ILE A 471 -28.00 -34.66 -6.76
C ILE A 471 -29.53 -34.61 -6.84
N GLY A 472 -30.11 -33.87 -7.78
CA GLY A 472 -31.56 -33.75 -7.91
C GLY A 472 -32.18 -32.83 -6.86
N THR A 473 -33.27 -32.19 -7.24
CA THR A 473 -33.92 -31.11 -6.47
C THR A 473 -34.33 -31.52 -5.05
N ILE A 474 -34.81 -32.74 -4.85
CA ILE A 474 -35.24 -33.23 -3.52
C ILE A 474 -34.07 -33.23 -2.53
N ARG A 475 -32.89 -33.72 -2.94
CA ARG A 475 -31.70 -33.71 -2.04
C ARG A 475 -31.12 -32.32 -1.89
N SER A 476 -31.30 -31.45 -2.88
CA SER A 476 -30.90 -30.05 -2.79
C SER A 476 -31.68 -29.28 -1.72
N GLU A 477 -32.93 -29.64 -1.41
CA GLU A 477 -33.77 -28.94 -0.42
C GLU A 477 -33.10 -28.77 0.96
N THR A 478 -32.25 -29.71 1.37
CA THR A 478 -31.47 -29.69 2.61
C THR A 478 -29.98 -29.45 2.37
N THR A 479 -29.65 -28.72 1.31
CA THR A 479 -28.30 -28.25 1.03
C THR A 479 -28.06 -26.87 1.65
N TYR A 480 -27.00 -26.78 2.45
CA TYR A 480 -26.73 -25.65 3.35
C TYR A 480 -27.98 -25.24 4.15
N PRO A 481 -28.56 -26.13 4.98
CA PRO A 481 -29.87 -25.91 5.60
C PRO A 481 -29.81 -25.00 6.84
N CYS A 482 -29.34 -23.76 6.66
CA CYS A 482 -29.13 -22.78 7.72
C CYS A 482 -30.37 -22.58 8.60
N ARG A 483 -31.54 -22.37 8.00
CA ARG A 483 -32.78 -22.11 8.74
C ARG A 483 -33.20 -23.35 9.53
N SER A 484 -33.08 -24.52 8.93
CA SER A 484 -33.45 -25.77 9.58
C SER A 484 -32.49 -26.15 10.71
N PHE A 485 -31.19 -25.84 10.61
CA PHE A 485 -30.24 -25.95 11.72
C PHE A 485 -30.58 -25.02 12.89
N LEU A 486 -30.88 -23.74 12.62
CA LEU A 486 -31.29 -22.83 13.69
C LEU A 486 -32.58 -23.31 14.38
N LYS A 487 -33.53 -23.86 13.61
CA LYS A 487 -34.78 -24.44 14.16
C LYS A 487 -34.55 -25.69 15.00
N SER A 488 -33.54 -26.50 14.68
CA SER A 488 -33.20 -27.69 15.49
C SER A 488 -32.50 -27.34 16.80
N GLY A 489 -32.02 -26.11 16.95
CA GLY A 489 -31.21 -25.66 18.09
C GLY A 489 -29.71 -25.82 17.86
N ALA A 490 -29.29 -26.24 16.65
CA ALA A 490 -27.89 -26.25 16.27
C ALA A 490 -27.34 -24.83 16.15
N ARG A 491 -26.02 -24.70 16.31
CA ARG A 491 -25.31 -23.44 16.10
C ARG A 491 -24.65 -23.42 14.73
N LEU A 492 -24.68 -22.25 14.10
CA LEU A 492 -23.96 -21.97 12.86
C LEU A 492 -22.66 -21.22 13.18
N ALA A 493 -21.56 -21.63 12.57
CA ALA A 493 -20.34 -20.83 12.49
C ALA A 493 -20.02 -20.64 11.02
N PHE A 494 -19.79 -19.40 10.57
CA PHE A 494 -19.53 -19.14 9.15
C PHE A 494 -18.05 -18.92 8.87
N GLY A 495 -17.59 -19.48 7.76
CA GLY A 495 -16.26 -19.29 7.20
C GLY A 495 -16.29 -19.17 5.69
N SER A 496 -15.13 -19.04 5.06
CA SER A 496 -15.02 -18.92 3.60
C SER A 496 -14.51 -20.17 2.91
N ASP A 497 -13.71 -20.99 3.59
CA ASP A 497 -12.86 -22.00 2.97
C ASP A 497 -11.90 -21.39 1.92
N TRP A 498 -11.45 -20.16 2.15
CA TRP A 498 -10.48 -19.49 1.28
C TRP A 498 -9.16 -20.28 1.26
N PHE A 499 -8.61 -20.63 0.10
CA PHE A 499 -8.80 -19.97 -1.20
C PHE A 499 -9.84 -20.54 -2.18
N VAL A 500 -10.66 -21.50 -1.77
CA VAL A 500 -11.72 -22.08 -2.63
C VAL A 500 -12.80 -21.04 -2.97
N ALA A 501 -13.24 -20.28 -1.96
CA ALA A 501 -14.17 -19.16 -2.10
C ALA A 501 -13.59 -17.89 -1.46
N PRO A 502 -14.02 -16.68 -1.90
CA PRO A 502 -13.45 -15.42 -1.42
C PRO A 502 -13.73 -15.21 0.08
N PRO A 503 -12.78 -14.63 0.85
CA PRO A 503 -12.90 -14.46 2.29
C PRO A 503 -13.64 -13.16 2.62
N THR A 504 -14.84 -12.99 2.04
CA THR A 504 -15.63 -11.76 2.11
C THR A 504 -16.91 -12.00 2.90
N PRO A 505 -16.93 -11.73 4.23
CA PRO A 505 -18.11 -11.97 5.06
C PRO A 505 -19.38 -11.25 4.57
N ILE A 506 -19.26 -10.07 3.95
CA ILE A 506 -20.40 -9.35 3.35
C ILE A 506 -21.06 -10.20 2.24
N GLU A 507 -20.28 -10.83 1.37
CA GLU A 507 -20.77 -11.75 0.34
C GLU A 507 -21.35 -13.02 0.97
N GLY A 508 -20.74 -13.54 2.04
CA GLY A 508 -21.27 -14.67 2.80
C GLY A 508 -22.63 -14.36 3.45
N ILE A 509 -22.78 -13.18 4.05
CA ILE A 509 -24.05 -12.70 4.62
C ILE A 509 -25.08 -12.55 3.49
N TYR A 510 -24.72 -11.93 2.37
CA TYR A 510 -25.57 -11.84 1.20
C TYR A 510 -26.05 -13.22 0.73
N ALA A 511 -25.14 -14.19 0.63
CA ALA A 511 -25.45 -15.54 0.19
C ALA A 511 -26.39 -16.27 1.17
N ALA A 512 -26.18 -16.15 2.48
CA ALA A 512 -27.03 -16.77 3.49
C ALA A 512 -28.45 -16.17 3.54
N VAL A 513 -28.58 -14.87 3.24
CA VAL A 513 -29.84 -14.11 3.36
C VAL A 513 -30.65 -14.15 2.06
N THR A 514 -29.99 -14.13 0.91
CA THR A 514 -30.68 -14.09 -0.40
C THR A 514 -30.69 -15.44 -1.10
N ARG A 515 -29.61 -16.22 -0.96
CA ARG A 515 -29.34 -17.45 -1.73
C ARG A 515 -29.43 -17.24 -3.25
N SER A 516 -29.32 -15.99 -3.74
CA SER A 516 -29.43 -15.66 -5.16
C SER A 516 -28.18 -16.10 -5.90
N THR A 517 -28.32 -17.01 -6.87
CA THR A 517 -27.17 -17.62 -7.54
C THR A 517 -26.38 -16.63 -8.40
N LEU A 518 -25.08 -16.87 -8.52
CA LEU A 518 -24.15 -15.99 -9.24
C LEU A 518 -24.47 -15.84 -10.74
N ASP A 519 -25.14 -16.82 -11.33
CA ASP A 519 -25.58 -16.79 -12.74
C ASP A 519 -26.95 -16.13 -12.95
N GLY A 520 -27.58 -15.64 -11.87
CA GLY A 520 -28.89 -14.99 -11.91
C GLY A 520 -30.06 -15.92 -12.22
N LYS A 521 -29.88 -17.24 -12.28
CA LYS A 521 -30.97 -18.19 -12.58
C LYS A 521 -31.94 -18.39 -11.42
N HIS A 522 -31.50 -18.14 -10.19
CA HIS A 522 -32.34 -18.19 -8.99
C HIS A 522 -32.41 -16.83 -8.30
N PRO A 523 -33.04 -15.81 -8.90
CA PRO A 523 -33.06 -14.45 -8.34
C PRO A 523 -33.84 -14.35 -7.01
N ASP A 524 -34.82 -15.24 -6.80
CA ASP A 524 -35.58 -15.36 -5.54
C ASP A 524 -34.92 -16.31 -4.52
N GLY A 525 -33.71 -16.79 -4.83
CA GLY A 525 -32.93 -17.69 -4.00
C GLY A 525 -33.05 -19.17 -4.40
N TRP A 526 -31.92 -19.88 -4.48
CA TRP A 526 -31.90 -21.34 -4.59
C TRP A 526 -32.24 -21.94 -3.23
N THR A 527 -33.27 -22.79 -3.14
CA THR A 527 -33.84 -23.32 -1.86
C THR A 527 -34.19 -22.21 -0.84
N PRO A 528 -35.11 -21.30 -1.18
CA PRO A 528 -35.33 -20.05 -0.43
C PRO A 528 -35.87 -20.26 1.00
N GLY A 529 -36.44 -21.43 1.29
CA GLY A 529 -36.87 -21.82 2.64
C GLY A 529 -35.73 -21.91 3.67
N GLU A 530 -34.48 -21.99 3.21
CA GLU A 530 -33.28 -22.06 4.05
C GLU A 530 -32.60 -20.71 4.28
N THR A 531 -33.22 -19.60 3.87
CA THR A 531 -32.73 -18.24 4.13
C THR A 531 -32.74 -17.89 5.62
N ILE A 532 -31.72 -17.13 6.03
CA ILE A 532 -31.63 -16.55 7.37
C ILE A 532 -31.64 -15.02 7.32
N THR A 533 -31.81 -14.37 8.46
CA THR A 533 -31.77 -12.90 8.56
C THR A 533 -30.32 -12.40 8.61
N VAL A 534 -30.09 -11.13 8.25
CA VAL A 534 -28.76 -10.51 8.35
C VAL A 534 -28.20 -10.60 9.79
N LYS A 535 -29.05 -10.42 10.81
CA LYS A 535 -28.63 -10.49 12.21
C LYS A 535 -28.19 -11.90 12.62
N GLU A 536 -28.87 -12.94 12.13
CA GLU A 536 -28.48 -14.34 12.32
C GLU A 536 -27.14 -14.63 11.62
N ALA A 537 -26.95 -14.12 10.39
CA ALA A 537 -25.71 -14.28 9.65
C ALA A 537 -24.53 -13.54 10.30
N LEU A 538 -24.72 -12.29 10.74
CA LEU A 538 -23.72 -11.52 11.50
C LEU A 538 -23.32 -12.26 12.78
N ARG A 539 -24.29 -12.84 13.50
CA ARG A 539 -24.02 -13.63 14.70
C ARG A 539 -23.18 -14.88 14.39
N ALA A 540 -23.47 -15.56 13.28
CA ALA A 540 -22.70 -16.72 12.80
C ALA A 540 -21.25 -16.39 12.40
N TYR A 541 -20.99 -15.16 11.92
CA TYR A 541 -19.63 -14.64 11.66
C TYR A 541 -18.96 -14.00 12.88
N THR A 542 -19.64 -13.87 14.03
CA THR A 542 -19.10 -13.19 15.22
C THR A 542 -19.20 -14.08 16.45
N LEU A 543 -20.27 -13.96 17.23
CA LEU A 543 -20.43 -14.62 18.51
C LEU A 543 -20.42 -16.15 18.41
N ASP A 544 -21.11 -16.73 17.41
CA ASP A 544 -21.20 -18.18 17.29
C ASP A 544 -19.93 -18.78 16.64
N ALA A 545 -19.21 -18.01 15.81
CA ALA A 545 -17.86 -18.38 15.37
C ALA A 545 -16.84 -18.34 16.53
N ALA A 546 -16.88 -17.31 17.38
CA ALA A 546 -16.06 -17.26 18.59
C ALA A 546 -16.39 -18.41 19.55
N TYR A 547 -17.66 -18.74 19.70
CA TYR A 547 -18.11 -19.92 20.45
C TYR A 547 -17.53 -21.21 19.84
N ALA A 548 -17.51 -21.34 18.52
CA ALA A 548 -16.94 -22.51 17.86
C ALA A 548 -15.43 -22.70 18.15
N GLY A 549 -14.69 -21.66 18.55
CA GLY A 549 -13.27 -21.71 18.93
C GLY A 549 -12.98 -21.65 20.45
N PHE A 550 -14.01 -21.73 21.31
CA PHE A 550 -13.87 -21.46 22.76
C PHE A 550 -13.27 -20.08 23.07
N GLN A 551 -13.73 -19.06 22.35
CA GLN A 551 -13.24 -17.68 22.43
C GLN A 551 -14.36 -16.67 22.74
N GLU A 552 -15.61 -17.10 22.93
CA GLU A 552 -16.77 -16.22 23.18
C GLU A 552 -16.70 -15.41 24.47
N SER A 553 -15.84 -15.80 25.42
CA SER A 553 -15.56 -14.99 26.61
C SER A 553 -14.71 -13.76 26.32
N GLN A 554 -13.99 -13.74 25.19
CA GLN A 554 -13.04 -12.70 24.81
C GLN A 554 -13.39 -12.00 23.50
N LEU A 555 -14.09 -12.68 22.58
CA LEU A 555 -14.38 -12.25 21.21
C LEU A 555 -15.86 -12.43 20.86
N GLY A 556 -16.23 -11.95 19.67
CA GLY A 556 -17.52 -12.23 19.04
C GLY A 556 -18.70 -11.38 19.51
N SER A 557 -18.52 -10.54 20.53
CA SER A 557 -19.45 -9.47 20.90
C SER A 557 -18.71 -8.30 21.51
N LEU A 558 -19.34 -7.12 21.47
CA LEU A 558 -18.82 -5.89 22.07
C LEU A 558 -19.38 -5.74 23.47
N GLU A 559 -18.59 -6.13 24.47
CA GLU A 559 -18.96 -6.08 25.89
C GLU A 559 -17.75 -5.62 26.71
N PRO A 560 -17.94 -4.85 27.80
CA PRO A 560 -16.86 -4.52 28.71
C PRO A 560 -16.10 -5.76 29.20
N GLY A 561 -14.77 -5.71 29.16
CA GLY A 561 -13.84 -6.79 29.52
C GLY A 561 -13.43 -7.69 28.35
N LYS A 562 -14.08 -7.60 27.18
CA LYS A 562 -13.67 -8.33 25.97
C LYS A 562 -12.56 -7.60 25.21
N LEU A 563 -11.89 -8.31 24.33
CA LEU A 563 -10.84 -7.76 23.48
C LEU A 563 -11.45 -6.82 22.43
N ALA A 564 -10.72 -5.76 22.11
CA ALA A 564 -11.14 -4.72 21.18
C ALA A 564 -10.92 -5.14 19.72
N ASP A 565 -11.75 -6.09 19.28
CA ASP A 565 -11.83 -6.59 17.92
C ASP A 565 -13.17 -6.19 17.30
N PHE A 566 -13.15 -5.27 16.34
CA PHE A 566 -14.36 -4.75 15.70
C PHE A 566 -14.12 -4.23 14.29
N VAL A 567 -15.19 -4.16 13.52
CA VAL A 567 -15.21 -3.72 12.12
C VAL A 567 -16.11 -2.51 11.99
N ILE A 568 -15.69 -1.55 11.17
CA ILE A 568 -16.50 -0.39 10.79
C ILE A 568 -16.91 -0.57 9.33
N VAL A 569 -18.22 -0.52 9.05
CA VAL A 569 -18.80 -0.71 7.71
C VAL A 569 -19.55 0.55 7.31
N ASP A 570 -19.37 1.02 6.09
CA ASP A 570 -19.86 2.32 5.59
C ASP A 570 -21.37 2.56 5.70
N ARG A 571 -22.14 1.50 5.97
CA ARG A 571 -23.60 1.53 6.15
C ARG A 571 -24.06 0.42 7.09
N ASP A 572 -25.24 0.61 7.67
CA ASP A 572 -25.90 -0.41 8.47
C ASP A 572 -26.46 -1.56 7.61
N VAL A 573 -25.69 -2.64 7.54
CA VAL A 573 -26.06 -3.86 6.80
C VAL A 573 -27.34 -4.51 7.33
N THR A 574 -27.77 -4.21 8.56
CA THR A 574 -28.97 -4.80 9.16
C THR A 574 -30.27 -4.10 8.77
N SER A 575 -30.20 -2.90 8.18
CA SER A 575 -31.35 -2.08 7.83
C SER A 575 -31.53 -1.84 6.32
N ILE A 576 -30.49 -2.07 5.52
CA ILE A 576 -30.59 -2.00 4.06
C ILE A 576 -31.28 -3.25 3.46
N PRO A 577 -31.87 -3.14 2.26
CA PRO A 577 -32.37 -4.32 1.55
C PRO A 577 -31.26 -5.35 1.32
N PRO A 578 -31.51 -6.67 1.47
CA PRO A 578 -30.49 -7.69 1.26
C PRO A 578 -29.80 -7.62 -0.11
N THR A 579 -30.51 -7.19 -1.15
CA THR A 579 -29.95 -6.99 -2.50
C THR A 579 -28.88 -5.89 -2.56
N ALA A 580 -28.85 -4.97 -1.60
CA ALA A 580 -27.86 -3.89 -1.50
C ALA A 580 -26.63 -4.25 -0.64
N LEU A 581 -26.59 -5.43 -0.01
CA LEU A 581 -25.48 -5.86 0.87
C LEU A 581 -24.13 -5.81 0.16
N ARG A 582 -24.06 -6.22 -1.11
CA ARG A 582 -22.82 -6.23 -1.92
C ARG A 582 -22.19 -4.85 -2.11
N ALA A 583 -22.96 -3.78 -1.91
CA ALA A 583 -22.45 -2.41 -2.00
C ALA A 583 -21.83 -1.91 -0.68
N ALA A 584 -21.99 -2.64 0.43
CA ALA A 584 -21.39 -2.28 1.70
C ALA A 584 -19.87 -2.48 1.66
N ARG A 585 -19.13 -1.56 2.27
CA ARG A 585 -17.66 -1.57 2.27
C ARG A 585 -17.13 -1.47 3.69
N VAL A 586 -16.07 -2.22 3.98
CA VAL A 586 -15.33 -2.11 5.23
C VAL A 586 -14.52 -0.81 5.19
N LEU A 587 -14.72 0.04 6.19
CA LEU A 587 -13.96 1.28 6.38
C LEU A 587 -12.77 1.08 7.30
N ALA A 588 -12.90 0.21 8.30
CA ALA A 588 -11.82 -0.08 9.25
C ALA A 588 -11.92 -1.48 9.82
N THR A 589 -10.76 -2.08 10.11
CA THR A 589 -10.66 -3.33 10.88
C THR A 589 -9.73 -3.11 12.05
N ILE A 590 -10.25 -3.29 13.26
CA ILE A 590 -9.54 -3.10 14.50
C ILE A 590 -9.35 -4.47 15.15
N VAL A 591 -8.13 -4.80 15.53
CA VAL A 591 -7.78 -6.02 16.27
C VAL A 591 -6.91 -5.65 17.44
N ASP A 592 -7.29 -6.10 18.64
CA ASP A 592 -6.52 -5.85 19.86
C ASP A 592 -6.35 -4.35 20.16
N GLY A 593 -7.34 -3.53 19.74
CA GLY A 593 -7.32 -2.07 19.83
C GLY A 593 -6.48 -1.37 18.75
N GLU A 594 -5.74 -2.10 17.93
CA GLU A 594 -4.95 -1.58 16.82
C GLU A 594 -5.76 -1.59 15.52
N MET A 595 -5.79 -0.46 14.81
CA MET A 595 -6.37 -0.39 13.47
C MET A 595 -5.41 -1.02 12.47
N ILE A 596 -5.72 -2.24 12.00
CA ILE A 596 -4.89 -3.00 11.07
C ILE A 596 -5.27 -2.80 9.60
N PHE A 597 -6.41 -2.14 9.36
CA PHE A 597 -6.85 -1.66 8.05
C PHE A 597 -7.67 -0.38 8.21
N ASN A 598 -7.44 0.57 7.31
CA ASN A 598 -8.21 1.78 7.13
C ASN A 598 -8.43 2.07 5.64
N ALA A 599 -9.68 2.27 5.26
CA ALA A 599 -10.02 2.79 3.95
C ALA A 599 -9.82 4.32 3.93
N PRO A 600 -9.46 4.93 2.78
CA PRO A 600 -9.41 6.38 2.64
C PRO A 600 -10.68 7.10 3.12
N GLU A 601 -11.84 6.45 2.99
CA GLU A 601 -13.14 6.96 3.39
C GLU A 601 -13.40 6.95 4.91
N LEU A 602 -12.53 6.35 5.73
CA LEU A 602 -12.64 6.34 7.21
C LEU A 602 -12.25 7.69 7.85
N HIS A 603 -11.46 8.50 7.14
CA HIS A 603 -10.89 9.73 7.68
C HIS A 603 -11.87 10.90 8.06
N PRO A 604 -13.20 10.92 7.75
CA PRO A 604 -14.00 12.11 8.04
C PRO A 604 -14.74 12.16 9.39
N LEU A 605 -14.38 11.35 10.39
CA LEU A 605 -15.40 10.99 11.40
C LEU A 605 -14.98 11.11 12.88
N ALA A 606 -13.71 10.97 13.22
CA ALA A 606 -13.19 11.18 14.58
C ALA A 606 -12.67 12.58 14.85
N ALA A 607 -12.07 13.10 13.80
CA ALA A 607 -11.51 14.43 13.77
C ALA A 607 -12.64 15.45 13.91
N THR A 608 -13.87 15.17 13.48
CA THR A 608 -14.83 16.19 13.04
C THR A 608 -15.19 17.24 14.07
N ALA A 609 -15.40 16.98 15.37
CA ALA A 609 -15.72 18.08 16.29
C ALA A 609 -14.50 18.96 16.64
N GLN A 610 -13.37 18.33 16.98
CA GLN A 610 -12.13 19.06 17.28
C GLN A 610 -11.51 19.67 16.02
N ARG A 611 -11.66 19.00 14.89
CA ARG A 611 -11.26 19.43 13.55
C ARG A 611 -12.21 20.48 13.01
N GLU A 612 -13.51 20.43 13.24
CA GLU A 612 -14.45 21.53 12.93
C GLU A 612 -14.13 22.75 13.78
N GLU A 613 -13.74 22.55 15.05
CA GLU A 613 -13.28 23.64 15.89
C GLU A 613 -11.94 24.22 15.41
N ILE A 614 -10.95 23.37 15.08
CA ILE A 614 -9.66 23.80 14.53
C ILE A 614 -9.83 24.43 13.15
N ASP A 615 -10.58 23.81 12.25
CA ASP A 615 -10.91 24.31 10.91
C ASP A 615 -11.74 25.59 11.01
N GLY A 616 -12.62 25.70 12.01
CA GLY A 616 -13.36 26.92 12.35
C GLY A 616 -12.41 28.04 12.77
N LEU A 617 -11.49 27.77 13.70
CA LEU A 617 -10.45 28.72 14.11
C LEU A 617 -9.56 29.12 12.91
N VAL A 618 -9.18 28.17 12.06
CA VAL A 618 -8.39 28.43 10.84
C VAL A 618 -9.18 29.28 9.84
N ALA A 619 -10.47 29.00 9.65
CA ALA A 619 -11.35 29.76 8.77
C ALA A 619 -11.62 31.18 9.31
N GLU A 620 -11.68 31.35 10.63
CA GLU A 620 -11.77 32.64 11.33
C GLU A 620 -10.41 33.37 11.40
N GLY A 621 -9.33 32.75 10.92
CA GLY A 621 -7.99 33.31 10.96
C GLY A 621 -7.30 33.24 12.33
N ALA A 622 -7.88 32.61 13.34
CA ALA A 622 -7.30 32.41 14.67
C ALA A 622 -6.22 31.30 14.68
N LEU A 623 -5.19 31.45 13.84
CA LEU A 623 -4.16 30.44 13.61
C LEU A 623 -3.35 30.12 14.88
N GLY A 624 -3.08 31.11 15.73
CA GLY A 624 -2.34 30.92 16.97
C GLY A 624 -3.10 30.05 17.97
N GLU A 625 -4.41 30.27 18.12
CA GLU A 625 -5.26 29.43 18.98
C GLU A 625 -5.45 28.03 18.37
N ALA A 626 -5.65 27.93 17.05
CA ALA A 626 -5.71 26.64 16.36
C ALA A 626 -4.43 25.82 16.55
N GLN A 627 -3.27 26.45 16.38
CA GLN A 627 -1.97 25.82 16.57
C GLN A 627 -1.76 25.38 18.02
N LYS A 628 -2.06 26.26 18.99
CA LYS A 628 -1.95 25.94 20.43
C LYS A 628 -2.83 24.76 20.81
N LYS A 629 -4.04 24.69 20.25
CA LYS A 629 -4.97 23.59 20.47
C LYS A 629 -4.44 22.28 19.88
N LEU A 630 -3.94 22.30 18.64
CA LEU A 630 -3.26 21.15 18.03
C LEU A 630 -2.06 20.70 18.86
N ARG A 631 -1.18 21.62 19.27
CA ARG A 631 0.00 21.30 20.10
C ARG A 631 -0.36 20.63 21.42
N SER A 632 -1.47 21.03 22.04
CA SER A 632 -1.95 20.41 23.29
C SER A 632 -2.38 18.95 23.14
N THR A 633 -2.60 18.47 21.90
CA THR A 633 -2.95 17.08 21.60
C THR A 633 -1.76 16.19 21.25
N ILE A 634 -0.57 16.79 21.05
CA ILE A 634 0.63 16.05 20.68
C ILE A 634 1.20 15.38 21.93
N ALA A 635 1.25 14.04 21.94
CA ALA A 635 1.69 13.26 23.08
C ALA A 635 3.19 13.47 23.40
N ALA A 636 4.01 13.61 22.37
CA ALA A 636 5.46 13.81 22.48
C ALA A 636 5.88 15.02 21.62
N PRO A 637 5.68 16.26 22.10
CA PRO A 637 5.92 17.48 21.31
C PRO A 637 7.40 17.72 20.98
N ASP A 638 8.30 16.99 21.64
CA ASP A 638 9.76 17.05 21.45
C ASP A 638 10.30 15.94 20.54
N GLU A 639 9.45 15.11 19.93
CA GLU A 639 9.83 14.07 18.95
C GLU A 639 9.73 14.60 17.49
N PRO A 640 10.32 13.92 16.49
CA PRO A 640 10.14 14.24 15.08
C PRO A 640 8.67 14.37 14.67
N VAL A 641 8.33 15.45 13.93
CA VAL A 641 6.96 15.73 13.49
C VAL A 641 6.53 14.69 12.48
N SER A 642 5.75 13.69 12.90
CA SER A 642 5.41 12.56 12.03
C SER A 642 3.92 12.18 12.07
N ASP A 643 3.18 12.63 13.09
CA ASP A 643 1.74 12.44 13.19
C ASP A 643 0.92 13.63 12.67
N GLU A 644 -0.33 13.37 12.30
CA GLU A 644 -1.21 14.35 11.64
C GLU A 644 -1.46 15.63 12.47
N PRO A 645 -1.77 15.58 13.78
CA PRO A 645 -1.85 16.79 14.61
C PRO A 645 -0.56 17.62 14.63
N ALA A 646 0.60 16.96 14.73
CA ALA A 646 1.90 17.64 14.72
C ALA A 646 2.18 18.28 13.35
N ILE A 647 1.87 17.58 12.25
CA ILE A 647 1.97 18.11 10.87
C ILE A 647 1.09 19.35 10.72
N GLN A 648 -0.17 19.30 11.16
CA GLN A 648 -1.06 20.46 11.07
C GLN A 648 -0.58 21.63 11.92
N ALA A 649 -0.10 21.38 13.14
CA ALA A 649 0.46 22.42 13.99
C ALA A 649 1.69 23.09 13.35
N GLU A 650 2.49 22.31 12.62
CA GLU A 650 3.64 22.78 11.86
C GLU A 650 3.21 23.56 10.60
N ILE A 651 2.21 23.11 9.85
CA ILE A 651 1.63 23.87 8.72
C ILE A 651 1.12 25.24 9.21
N LEU A 652 0.40 25.27 10.34
CA LEU A 652 -0.07 26.54 10.93
C LEU A 652 1.08 27.45 11.38
N ARG A 653 2.22 26.88 11.81
CA ARG A 653 3.44 27.66 12.13
C ARG A 653 4.01 28.34 10.88
N ARG A 654 3.93 27.67 9.74
CA ARG A 654 4.55 28.11 8.48
C ARG A 654 3.75 29.22 7.80
N ILE A 655 2.42 29.24 7.93
CA ILE A 655 1.56 30.23 7.27
C ILE A 655 1.97 31.70 7.57
N PRO A 656 2.21 32.11 8.83
CA PRO A 656 2.65 33.48 9.12
C PRO A 656 4.02 33.87 8.53
N ILE A 657 4.87 32.90 8.15
CA ILE A 657 6.16 33.16 7.52
C ILE A 657 5.94 33.68 6.10
N ASP A 658 5.00 33.07 5.37
CA ASP A 658 4.61 33.49 4.02
C ASP A 658 3.76 34.77 4.04
N PHE A 659 2.85 34.89 5.00
CA PHE A 659 1.96 36.04 5.17
C PHE A 659 2.46 36.97 6.28
N ASN A 660 3.55 37.69 5.99
CA ASN A 660 4.27 38.49 6.98
C ASN A 660 4.12 40.02 6.81
N LEU A 661 3.56 40.51 5.70
CA LEU A 661 3.44 41.94 5.43
C LEU A 661 2.16 42.54 6.02
N GLU A 662 2.29 43.72 6.61
CA GLU A 662 1.19 44.55 7.11
C GLU A 662 0.63 45.50 6.02
N GLU A 663 -0.59 45.99 6.23
CA GLU A 663 -1.24 46.89 5.28
C GLU A 663 -0.44 48.18 5.03
N ASP A 664 0.11 48.77 6.10
CA ASP A 664 0.90 49.99 6.03
C ASP A 664 2.23 49.78 5.30
N GLU A 665 2.87 48.63 5.47
CA GLU A 665 4.12 48.25 4.78
C GLU A 665 3.87 48.12 3.27
N ILE A 666 2.78 47.47 2.87
CA ILE A 666 2.42 47.36 1.45
C ILE A 666 2.11 48.73 0.84
N LEU A 667 1.37 49.59 1.56
CA LEU A 667 1.10 50.94 1.09
C LEU A 667 2.39 51.77 0.95
N GLU A 668 3.33 51.63 1.88
CA GLU A 668 4.62 52.30 1.82
C GLU A 668 5.44 51.84 0.61
N GLU A 669 5.58 50.54 0.40
CA GLU A 669 6.32 49.99 -0.75
C GLU A 669 5.63 50.33 -2.09
N LEU A 670 4.30 50.23 -2.17
CA LEU A 670 3.58 50.58 -3.39
C LEU A 670 3.70 52.07 -3.73
N ARG A 671 3.78 52.98 -2.74
CA ARG A 671 3.96 54.42 -2.98
C ARG A 671 5.24 54.75 -3.73
N GLU A 672 6.26 53.90 -3.65
CA GLU A 672 7.51 54.09 -4.40
C GLU A 672 7.29 54.00 -5.92
N THR A 673 6.30 53.23 -6.36
CA THR A 673 6.04 52.97 -7.78
C THR A 673 4.65 53.40 -8.25
N ILE A 674 3.70 53.63 -7.35
CA ILE A 674 2.37 54.20 -7.57
C ILE A 674 2.16 55.33 -6.55
N PRO A 675 2.67 56.55 -6.81
CA PRO A 675 2.70 57.62 -5.81
C PRO A 675 1.31 58.09 -5.33
N ASP A 676 0.27 57.83 -6.12
CA ASP A 676 -1.12 58.20 -5.81
C ASP A 676 -1.93 57.06 -5.17
N ILE A 677 -1.29 55.95 -4.79
CA ILE A 677 -1.97 54.81 -4.16
C ILE A 677 -2.66 55.22 -2.85
N SER A 678 -3.94 54.84 -2.73
CA SER A 678 -4.74 55.07 -1.53
C SER A 678 -5.08 53.76 -0.81
N PRO A 679 -5.40 53.78 0.50
CA PRO A 679 -5.91 52.60 1.19
C PRO A 679 -7.17 52.00 0.53
N ALA A 680 -7.98 52.84 -0.13
CA ALA A 680 -9.16 52.38 -0.86
C ALA A 680 -8.81 51.60 -2.14
N ASP A 681 -7.69 51.91 -2.79
CA ASP A 681 -7.17 51.13 -3.91
C ASP A 681 -6.70 49.75 -3.43
N LEU A 682 -5.96 49.73 -2.33
CA LEU A 682 -5.46 48.50 -1.75
C LEU A 682 -6.59 47.56 -1.32
N ALA A 683 -7.60 48.08 -0.60
CA ALA A 683 -8.77 47.30 -0.21
C ALA A 683 -9.51 46.76 -1.45
N ARG A 684 -9.65 47.56 -2.52
CA ARG A 684 -10.26 47.11 -3.77
C ARG A 684 -9.47 45.96 -4.41
N TRP A 685 -8.14 46.06 -4.48
CA TRP A 685 -7.31 45.00 -5.05
C TRP A 685 -7.28 43.74 -4.19
N ARG A 686 -7.28 43.88 -2.86
CA ARG A 686 -7.45 42.76 -1.93
C ARG A 686 -8.78 42.04 -2.14
N ASP A 687 -9.88 42.78 -2.19
CA ASP A 687 -11.23 42.22 -2.32
C ASP A 687 -11.47 41.61 -3.71
N ALA A 688 -10.77 42.12 -4.74
CA ALA A 688 -10.72 41.51 -6.08
C ALA A 688 -9.83 40.26 -6.15
N GLY A 689 -9.07 39.97 -5.08
CA GLY A 689 -8.13 38.86 -5.00
C GLY A 689 -6.77 39.16 -5.60
N ASP A 690 -6.48 40.35 -6.11
CA ASP A 690 -5.19 40.70 -6.75
C ASP A 690 -4.02 40.78 -5.74
N LEU A 691 -4.34 40.85 -4.45
CA LEU A 691 -3.38 40.76 -3.34
C LEU A 691 -3.72 39.55 -2.48
N ASP A 692 -2.85 38.53 -2.52
CA ASP A 692 -2.95 37.38 -1.65
C ASP A 692 -2.83 37.83 -0.18
N HIS A 693 -3.83 37.50 0.61
CA HIS A 693 -3.93 37.88 2.01
C HIS A 693 -4.57 36.76 2.84
N ARG A 694 -4.34 36.82 4.15
CA ARG A 694 -5.05 36.02 5.15
C ARG A 694 -5.37 36.85 6.36
N LEU A 695 -6.47 36.49 7.03
CA LEU A 695 -6.71 36.91 8.40
C LEU A 695 -5.85 36.00 9.31
N ILE A 696 -4.97 36.60 10.11
CA ILE A 696 -4.10 35.90 11.06
C ILE A 696 -4.24 36.61 12.40
N ASP A 697 -4.81 35.90 13.37
CA ASP A 697 -5.05 36.31 14.75
C ASP A 697 -5.72 37.70 14.88
N GLY A 698 -6.65 37.99 13.97
CA GLY A 698 -7.44 39.23 13.94
C GLY A 698 -6.88 40.34 13.05
N GLU A 699 -5.73 40.13 12.42
CA GLU A 699 -5.08 41.10 11.52
C GLU A 699 -5.01 40.58 10.09
N VAL A 700 -5.25 41.46 9.11
CA VAL A 700 -5.04 41.13 7.70
C VAL A 700 -3.54 41.19 7.42
N ARG A 701 -2.97 40.04 7.07
CA ARG A 701 -1.58 39.89 6.66
C ARG A 701 -1.52 39.51 5.19
N TYR A 702 -0.55 40.06 4.48
CA TYR A 702 -0.40 39.86 3.05
C TYR A 702 0.81 38.98 2.74
N PHE A 703 0.71 38.24 1.65
CA PHE A 703 1.78 37.36 1.18
C PHE A 703 3.06 38.18 0.89
N SER A 704 4.22 37.66 1.26
CA SER A 704 5.52 38.30 1.10
C SER A 704 5.85 38.70 -0.35
N ARG A 705 5.20 38.08 -1.34
CA ARG A 705 5.32 38.43 -2.78
C ARG A 705 4.09 39.12 -3.35
N ALA A 706 3.16 39.60 -2.52
CA ALA A 706 1.90 40.20 -2.97
C ALA A 706 2.10 41.36 -3.94
N ILE A 707 3.04 42.27 -3.67
CA ILE A 707 3.33 43.42 -4.55
C ILE A 707 3.89 42.96 -5.90
N SER A 708 4.83 42.01 -5.89
CA SER A 708 5.39 41.45 -7.12
C SER A 708 4.29 40.75 -7.95
N ASN A 709 3.42 40.01 -7.30
CA ASN A 709 2.28 39.33 -7.93
C ASN A 709 1.26 40.32 -8.48
N LEU A 710 0.94 41.39 -7.75
CA LEU A 710 0.02 42.45 -8.20
C LEU A 710 0.45 42.99 -9.57
N PHE A 711 1.73 43.32 -9.74
CA PHE A 711 2.26 43.81 -11.01
C PHE A 711 2.34 42.74 -12.12
N ARG A 712 2.14 41.45 -11.81
CA ARG A 712 2.07 40.38 -12.82
C ARG A 712 0.65 40.18 -13.34
N ILE A 713 -0.34 40.32 -12.48
CA ILE A 713 -1.73 39.90 -12.78
C ILE A 713 -2.71 41.07 -12.93
N ASN A 714 -2.47 42.21 -12.28
CA ASN A 714 -3.39 43.35 -12.32
C ASN A 714 -2.92 44.39 -13.35
N THR A 715 -3.78 44.71 -14.31
CA THR A 715 -3.50 45.69 -15.38
C THR A 715 -3.52 47.12 -14.87
N GLU A 716 -4.44 47.47 -13.97
CA GLU A 716 -4.53 48.83 -13.41
C GLU A 716 -3.25 49.22 -12.65
N ALA A 717 -2.75 48.32 -11.80
CA ALA A 717 -1.52 48.52 -11.04
C ALA A 717 -0.30 48.69 -11.99
N ARG A 718 -0.23 47.89 -13.06
CA ARG A 718 0.81 48.04 -14.09
C ARG A 718 0.74 49.39 -14.80
N ASP A 719 -0.45 49.83 -15.19
CA ASP A 719 -0.65 51.09 -15.93
C ASP A 719 -0.34 52.33 -15.07
N ARG A 720 -0.57 52.24 -13.75
CA ARG A 720 -0.27 53.31 -12.78
C ARG A 720 1.20 53.36 -12.36
N ARG A 721 2.01 52.35 -12.72
CA ARG A 721 3.40 52.23 -12.27
C ARG A 721 4.29 53.30 -12.93
N VAL A 722 4.82 54.24 -12.15
CA VAL A 722 5.63 55.36 -12.66
C VAL A 722 7.11 55.01 -12.89
N SER A 723 7.60 53.93 -12.29
CA SER A 723 8.97 53.45 -12.42
C SER A 723 9.03 51.92 -12.38
N GLN A 724 9.80 51.34 -13.30
CA GLN A 724 10.13 49.91 -13.29
C GLN A 724 11.62 49.77 -13.01
N PRO A 725 12.03 48.94 -12.04
CA PRO A 725 13.44 48.58 -11.88
C PRO A 725 13.97 48.00 -13.20
N GLU A 726 15.20 48.36 -13.57
CA GLU A 726 15.86 47.69 -14.70
C GLU A 726 15.86 46.17 -14.42
N SER A 727 15.18 45.42 -15.29
CA SER A 727 15.15 43.97 -15.17
C SER A 727 16.46 43.42 -15.75
N PRO A 728 17.08 42.41 -15.12
CA PRO A 728 18.22 41.74 -15.72
C PRO A 728 17.86 41.24 -17.13
N GLN A 729 18.85 41.21 -18.03
CA GLN A 729 18.65 40.69 -19.37
C GLN A 729 18.18 39.23 -19.28
N LYS A 730 16.91 38.99 -19.61
CA LYS A 730 16.32 37.65 -19.60
C LYS A 730 16.82 36.83 -20.77
N PHE A 731 16.87 35.52 -20.60
CA PHE A 731 17.21 34.58 -21.66
C PHE A 731 16.20 34.71 -22.84
N PRO A 732 16.65 34.85 -24.09
CA PRO A 732 15.79 35.08 -25.26
C PRO A 732 15.09 33.77 -25.67
N ILE A 733 14.08 33.39 -24.90
CA ILE A 733 13.47 32.04 -25.00
C ILE A 733 12.73 31.82 -26.32
N VAL A 734 12.11 32.84 -26.90
CA VAL A 734 11.35 32.69 -28.15
C VAL A 734 12.31 32.46 -29.32
N GLU A 735 13.36 33.25 -29.40
CA GLU A 735 14.43 33.12 -30.38
C GLU A 735 15.14 31.77 -30.25
N HIS A 736 15.49 31.38 -29.02
CA HIS A 736 16.14 30.09 -28.75
C HIS A 736 15.26 28.90 -29.17
N VAL A 737 13.96 28.93 -28.85
CA VAL A 737 13.04 27.87 -29.26
C VAL A 737 12.89 27.83 -30.79
N ALA A 738 12.85 28.97 -31.47
CA ALA A 738 12.81 29.01 -32.93
C ALA A 738 14.08 28.38 -33.55
N GLU A 739 15.26 28.66 -32.98
CA GLU A 739 16.51 28.02 -33.38
C GLU A 739 16.47 26.49 -33.18
N LEU A 740 15.97 26.01 -32.04
CA LEU A 740 15.82 24.57 -31.78
C LEU A 740 14.85 23.89 -32.74
N VAL A 741 13.75 24.55 -33.10
CA VAL A 741 12.80 24.01 -34.10
C VAL A 741 13.45 23.90 -35.47
N GLU A 742 14.28 24.88 -35.88
CA GLU A 742 15.00 24.81 -37.15
C GLU A 742 16.13 23.76 -37.14
N GLU A 743 16.84 23.61 -36.02
CA GLU A 743 17.83 22.55 -35.82
C GLU A 743 17.17 21.16 -35.88
N ALA A 744 16.04 20.97 -35.19
CA ALA A 744 15.28 19.71 -35.19
C ALA A 744 14.78 19.32 -36.59
N ASN A 745 14.40 20.28 -37.43
CA ASN A 745 13.97 20.00 -38.81
C ASN A 745 15.07 19.37 -39.68
N GLN A 746 16.34 19.51 -39.28
CA GLN A 746 17.50 19.00 -40.01
C GLN A 746 18.14 17.78 -39.32
N ALA A 747 17.71 17.45 -38.10
CA ALA A 747 18.25 16.37 -37.30
C ALA A 747 17.50 15.05 -37.54
N GLU A 748 18.23 13.92 -37.47
CA GLU A 748 17.63 12.58 -37.47
C GLU A 748 17.24 12.11 -36.04
N ASP A 749 17.90 12.67 -35.01
CA ASP A 749 17.68 12.34 -33.60
C ASP A 749 16.78 13.41 -32.95
N PRO A 750 15.75 13.03 -32.17
CA PRO A 750 14.97 13.99 -31.38
C PRO A 750 15.78 14.68 -30.27
N GLU A 751 16.91 14.12 -29.83
CA GLU A 751 17.82 14.74 -28.88
C GLU A 751 18.90 15.56 -29.61
N ILE A 752 18.82 16.90 -29.50
CA ILE A 752 19.70 17.85 -30.19
C ILE A 752 20.35 18.82 -29.20
N HIS A 753 21.25 19.68 -29.66
CA HIS A 753 21.79 20.80 -28.86
C HIS A 753 22.30 20.41 -27.44
N PRO A 754 23.33 19.55 -27.32
CA PRO A 754 23.86 19.13 -26.02
C PRO A 754 24.46 20.31 -25.24
N VAL A 755 24.02 20.51 -23.99
CA VAL A 755 24.58 21.48 -23.05
C VAL A 755 25.17 20.75 -21.86
N LYS A 756 26.44 21.02 -21.58
CA LYS A 756 27.11 20.51 -20.38
C LYS A 756 26.90 21.49 -19.22
N HIS A 757 26.46 20.95 -18.09
CA HIS A 757 26.27 21.67 -16.83
C HIS A 757 27.30 21.21 -15.81
N ARG A 758 27.82 22.14 -15.03
CA ARG A 758 28.55 21.88 -13.80
C ARG A 758 27.98 22.79 -12.72
N ILE A 759 27.54 22.22 -11.61
CA ILE A 759 26.85 22.97 -10.56
C ILE A 759 27.50 22.67 -9.22
N ARG A 760 27.73 23.74 -8.45
CA ARG A 760 28.03 23.68 -7.02
C ARG A 760 26.79 24.14 -6.25
N TYR A 761 26.36 23.33 -5.30
CA TYR A 761 25.19 23.62 -4.47
C TYR A 761 25.52 23.45 -3.00
N GLU A 762 25.09 24.39 -2.17
CA GLU A 762 25.40 24.42 -0.74
C GLU A 762 24.16 24.71 0.10
N LEU A 763 24.01 24.00 1.20
CA LEU A 763 23.03 24.26 2.25
C LEU A 763 23.76 24.57 3.57
N THR A 764 23.42 25.71 4.17
CA THR A 764 24.14 26.24 5.33
C THR A 764 23.19 26.44 6.51
N VAL A 765 23.48 25.74 7.61
CA VAL A 765 22.84 26.00 8.92
C VAL A 765 23.66 27.07 9.64
N PRO A 766 23.06 28.21 10.02
CA PRO A 766 23.77 29.31 10.65
C PRO A 766 24.33 28.92 12.03
N ALA A 767 25.46 29.53 12.39
CA ALA A 767 26.06 29.38 13.71
C ALA A 767 25.09 29.75 14.84
N GLY A 768 25.13 29.02 15.95
CA GLY A 768 24.29 29.27 17.12
C GLY A 768 22.84 28.80 16.99
N HIS A 769 22.51 28.02 15.95
CA HIS A 769 21.20 27.38 15.83
C HIS A 769 20.88 26.52 17.07
N PRO A 770 19.72 26.64 17.73
CA PRO A 770 19.45 26.01 19.03
C PRO A 770 19.59 24.49 19.06
N ARG A 771 19.37 23.83 17.91
CA ARG A 771 19.52 22.36 17.77
C ARG A 771 20.94 21.92 17.42
N LEU A 772 21.81 22.83 16.98
CA LEU A 772 23.20 22.53 16.58
C LEU A 772 24.10 22.37 17.82
N ARG A 773 23.81 21.38 18.66
CA ARG A 773 24.56 21.07 19.88
C ARG A 773 25.64 20.04 19.60
N ARG A 774 26.77 20.11 20.32
CA ARG A 774 27.83 19.11 20.21
C ARG A 774 27.30 17.69 20.42
N GLY A 775 27.59 16.80 19.47
CA GLY A 775 27.13 15.42 19.43
C GLY A 775 25.78 15.21 18.75
N ALA A 776 25.07 16.27 18.34
CA ALA A 776 23.86 16.15 17.54
C ALA A 776 24.20 15.58 16.16
N LYS A 777 23.30 14.76 15.64
CA LYS A 777 23.40 14.18 14.30
C LYS A 777 22.63 15.06 13.32
N VAL A 778 23.34 15.62 12.34
CA VAL A 778 22.76 16.40 11.25
C VAL A 778 22.72 15.55 10.00
N SER A 779 21.52 15.36 9.47
CA SER A 779 21.25 14.62 8.23
C SER A 779 20.83 15.62 7.15
N CYS A 780 21.45 15.56 5.98
CA CYS A 780 21.19 16.48 4.87
C CYS A 780 20.94 15.71 3.59
N TRP A 781 19.94 16.12 2.82
CA TRP A 781 19.63 15.58 1.49
C TRP A 781 19.75 16.73 0.49
N LEU A 782 20.68 16.59 -0.45
CA LEU A 782 20.90 17.54 -1.55
C LEU A 782 20.28 17.00 -2.85
N PRO A 783 19.69 17.87 -3.70
CA PRO A 783 19.04 17.49 -4.96
C PRO A 783 20.04 17.05 -6.04
N PHE A 784 20.00 15.78 -6.42
CA PHE A 784 20.95 15.19 -7.36
C PHE A 784 20.29 14.81 -8.70
N PRO A 785 20.88 15.18 -9.85
CA PRO A 785 20.26 14.98 -11.17
C PRO A 785 20.02 13.50 -11.50
N GLN A 786 18.87 13.17 -12.11
CA GLN A 786 18.53 11.86 -12.67
C GLN A 786 19.31 11.56 -13.95
N GLU A 787 19.56 10.30 -14.26
CA GLU A 787 19.79 9.88 -15.65
C GLU A 787 18.46 9.46 -16.25
N TYR A 788 17.88 10.33 -17.06
CA TYR A 788 16.55 10.16 -17.61
C TYR A 788 16.41 10.90 -18.95
N ARG A 789 16.04 10.16 -19.99
CA ARG A 789 15.79 10.66 -21.35
C ARG A 789 16.91 11.56 -21.87
N GLN A 790 16.70 12.88 -21.94
CA GLN A 790 17.62 13.85 -22.51
C GLN A 790 18.74 14.26 -21.54
N GLN A 791 18.70 13.81 -20.28
CA GLN A 791 19.72 14.06 -19.26
C GLN A 791 20.60 12.81 -19.06
N ARG A 792 21.91 12.95 -19.32
CA ARG A 792 22.92 11.87 -19.34
C ARG A 792 24.21 12.31 -18.66
N ASP A 793 25.15 11.37 -18.55
CA ASP A 793 26.52 11.60 -18.06
C ASP A 793 26.57 12.27 -16.68
N VAL A 794 25.63 11.91 -15.80
CA VAL A 794 25.54 12.46 -14.44
C VAL A 794 26.70 11.96 -13.59
N LYS A 795 27.46 12.88 -13.00
CA LYS A 795 28.59 12.56 -12.11
C LYS A 795 28.63 13.50 -10.91
N LEU A 796 28.70 12.91 -9.72
CA LEU A 796 29.12 13.62 -8.52
C LEU A 796 30.64 13.82 -8.60
N LEU A 797 31.09 15.07 -8.56
CA LEU A 797 32.50 15.45 -8.60
C LEU A 797 33.10 15.50 -7.20
N ASP A 798 32.40 16.13 -6.26
CA ASP A 798 32.83 16.26 -4.87
C ASP A 798 31.63 16.60 -3.96
N CYS A 799 31.74 16.34 -2.67
CA CYS A 799 30.70 16.70 -1.68
C CYS A 799 31.26 16.80 -0.26
N GLY A 800 30.55 17.44 0.65
CA GLY A 800 30.91 17.44 2.06
C GLY A 800 29.87 18.07 2.99
N PRO A 801 30.07 17.98 4.32
CA PRO A 801 31.17 17.29 4.99
C PRO A 801 31.03 15.76 4.92
N GLY A 802 32.12 15.06 4.63
CA GLY A 802 32.15 13.60 4.57
C GLY A 802 31.78 13.01 3.20
N GLU A 803 31.63 11.69 3.15
CA GLU A 803 31.26 10.97 1.93
C GLU A 803 29.73 10.97 1.75
N GLY A 804 29.26 11.36 0.57
CA GLY A 804 27.84 11.36 0.22
C GLY A 804 27.33 10.02 -0.26
N GLN A 805 26.12 9.64 0.15
CA GLN A 805 25.39 8.49 -0.38
C GLN A 805 24.41 8.95 -1.46
N ILE A 806 24.66 8.56 -2.70
CA ILE A 806 23.77 8.83 -3.83
C ILE A 806 22.60 7.84 -3.83
N SER A 807 21.36 8.33 -3.91
CA SER A 807 20.20 7.46 -4.07
C SER A 807 20.18 6.78 -5.46
N PRO A 808 19.62 5.56 -5.59
CA PRO A 808 19.51 4.90 -6.89
C PRO A 808 18.82 5.77 -7.95
N ASN A 809 19.26 5.66 -9.21
CA ASN A 809 18.60 6.33 -10.33
C ASN A 809 17.16 5.81 -10.54
N GLY A 810 16.24 6.67 -10.98
CA GLY A 810 14.84 6.29 -11.23
C GLY A 810 13.95 6.29 -9.99
N LYS A 811 14.48 6.64 -8.81
CA LYS A 811 13.68 6.96 -7.62
C LYS A 811 12.84 8.20 -7.88
N ALA A 812 11.71 8.34 -7.18
CA ALA A 812 10.82 9.49 -7.32
C ALA A 812 11.58 10.81 -7.11
N HIS A 813 12.37 10.90 -6.04
CA HIS A 813 13.27 12.02 -5.74
C HIS A 813 14.71 11.47 -5.65
N ARG A 814 15.66 12.09 -6.36
CA ARG A 814 17.07 11.65 -6.35
C ARG A 814 17.94 12.60 -5.53
N THR A 815 18.73 12.03 -4.62
CA THR A 815 19.42 12.78 -3.57
C THR A 815 20.89 12.38 -3.45
N VAL A 816 21.72 13.31 -2.97
CA VAL A 816 22.95 13.00 -2.23
C VAL A 816 22.66 13.17 -0.74
N TYR A 817 22.74 12.07 0.01
CA TYR A 817 22.59 12.08 1.46
C TYR A 817 23.93 12.24 2.15
N LEU A 818 24.02 13.17 3.10
CA LEU A 818 25.18 13.44 3.93
C LEU A 818 24.78 13.39 5.40
N GLU A 819 25.67 12.88 6.24
CA GLU A 819 25.48 12.84 7.69
C GLU A 819 26.72 13.42 8.39
N HIS A 820 26.49 14.30 9.36
CA HIS A 820 27.54 14.92 10.14
C HIS A 820 27.19 14.91 11.63
N VAL A 821 28.16 14.62 12.48
CA VAL A 821 28.01 14.75 13.94
C VAL A 821 28.70 16.02 14.38
N VAL A 822 27.93 16.96 14.95
CA VAL A 822 28.42 18.28 15.34
C VAL A 822 29.54 18.16 16.38
N ASP A 823 30.71 18.72 16.09
CA ASP A 823 31.84 18.80 16.99
C ASP A 823 32.02 20.18 17.62
N ASP A 824 31.72 21.24 16.87
CA ASP A 824 31.67 22.65 17.30
C ASP A 824 30.24 23.23 17.11
N SER A 825 29.55 23.49 18.22
CA SER A 825 28.19 24.05 18.22
C SER A 825 28.12 25.53 17.87
N GLU A 826 29.26 26.23 17.87
CA GLU A 826 29.34 27.67 17.57
C GLU A 826 29.75 27.93 16.11
N ALA A 827 30.03 26.88 15.34
CA ALA A 827 30.42 26.99 13.94
C ALA A 827 29.21 26.95 13.01
N THR A 828 29.31 27.66 11.89
CA THR A 828 28.42 27.49 10.75
C THR A 828 28.64 26.10 10.15
N LEU A 829 27.57 25.36 9.88
CA LEU A 829 27.63 24.03 9.25
C LEU A 829 27.12 24.12 7.80
N THR A 830 28.01 23.89 6.84
CA THR A 830 27.68 23.91 5.40
C THR A 830 27.82 22.52 4.81
N PHE A 831 26.71 22.01 4.27
CA PHE A 831 26.68 20.86 3.37
C PHE A 831 26.80 21.34 1.94
N TRP A 832 27.51 20.60 1.10
CA TRP A 832 27.68 20.98 -0.29
C TRP A 832 27.90 19.77 -1.18
N GLU A 833 27.55 19.93 -2.44
CA GLU A 833 27.86 19.01 -3.52
C GLU A 833 28.31 19.78 -4.76
N GLU A 834 29.13 19.12 -5.56
CA GLU A 834 29.52 19.59 -6.87
C GLU A 834 29.35 18.44 -7.86
N PHE A 835 28.62 18.68 -8.95
CA PHE A 835 28.31 17.65 -9.92
C PHE A 835 28.28 18.20 -11.35
N GLU A 836 28.42 17.30 -12.32
CA GLU A 836 28.26 17.61 -13.74
C GLU A 836 27.24 16.67 -14.38
N PHE A 837 26.58 17.15 -15.44
CA PHE A 837 25.69 16.36 -16.29
C PHE A 837 25.58 17.01 -17.67
N VAL A 838 25.05 16.27 -18.64
CA VAL A 838 24.75 16.78 -19.99
C VAL A 838 23.25 16.68 -20.21
N THR A 839 22.66 17.75 -20.76
CA THR A 839 21.26 17.75 -21.21
C THR A 839 21.14 18.17 -22.65
N ASN A 840 20.38 17.39 -23.41
CA ASN A 840 20.00 17.70 -24.78
C ASN A 840 18.65 18.42 -24.80
N ALA A 841 18.40 19.23 -25.83
CA ALA A 841 17.04 19.62 -26.16
C ALA A 841 16.31 18.39 -26.72
N TYR A 842 15.05 18.20 -26.35
CA TYR A 842 14.25 17.07 -26.80
C TYR A 842 13.10 17.56 -27.68
N VAL A 843 13.19 17.32 -28.98
CA VAL A 843 12.29 17.87 -30.01
C VAL A 843 11.86 16.78 -31.00
N PRO A 844 11.04 15.80 -30.58
CA PRO A 844 10.56 14.74 -31.46
C PRO A 844 9.62 15.28 -32.55
N THR A 845 9.46 14.54 -33.65
CA THR A 845 8.40 14.84 -34.61
C THR A 845 7.07 14.29 -34.08
N LEU A 846 6.09 15.18 -33.88
CA LEU A 846 4.77 14.85 -33.32
C LEU A 846 3.65 15.11 -34.35
N ASP A 847 3.31 14.13 -35.19
CA ASP A 847 2.11 14.17 -36.04
C ASP A 847 0.94 13.45 -35.32
N PRO A 848 -0.21 14.12 -35.11
CA PRO A 848 -1.40 13.47 -34.53
C PRO A 848 -1.81 12.15 -35.20
N LYS A 849 -1.50 11.95 -36.48
CA LYS A 849 -1.80 10.70 -37.20
C LYS A 849 -1.02 9.49 -36.69
N ASP A 850 0.12 9.72 -36.06
CA ASP A 850 1.00 8.67 -35.57
C ASP A 850 0.65 8.27 -34.13
N VAL A 851 -0.34 8.92 -33.50
CA VAL A 851 -0.79 8.57 -32.15
C VAL A 851 -1.46 7.20 -32.16
N GLU A 852 -0.91 6.28 -31.38
CA GLU A 852 -1.46 4.94 -31.19
C GLU A 852 -2.48 4.93 -30.04
N PRO A 853 -3.50 4.04 -30.11
CA PRO A 853 -4.50 3.92 -29.05
C PRO A 853 -3.90 3.37 -27.76
N TYR A 854 -4.40 3.85 -26.61
CA TYR A 854 -3.96 3.36 -25.31
C TYR A 854 -4.41 1.90 -25.05
N ASP A 855 -3.52 1.11 -24.45
CA ASP A 855 -3.94 -0.04 -23.65
C ASP A 855 -4.57 0.45 -22.35
N THR A 856 -5.89 0.58 -22.37
CA THR A 856 -6.67 1.05 -21.20
C THR A 856 -6.70 0.05 -20.03
N THR A 857 -6.25 -1.19 -20.23
CA THR A 857 -6.17 -2.22 -19.20
C THR A 857 -4.80 -2.28 -18.52
N GLY A 858 -3.77 -1.75 -19.18
CA GLY A 858 -2.40 -1.68 -18.69
C GLY A 858 -2.24 -0.88 -17.39
N THR A 859 -1.24 -1.24 -16.60
CA THR A 859 -0.95 -0.59 -15.31
C THR A 859 -0.65 0.89 -15.46
N LEU A 860 0.13 1.29 -16.48
CA LEU A 860 0.46 2.69 -16.73
C LEU A 860 -0.78 3.54 -16.97
N TYR A 861 -1.69 3.09 -17.84
CA TYR A 861 -2.91 3.83 -18.12
C TYR A 861 -3.76 3.99 -16.85
N ARG A 862 -4.02 2.89 -16.13
CA ARG A 862 -4.85 2.92 -14.91
C ARG A 862 -4.24 3.79 -13.81
N GLU A 863 -2.94 3.67 -13.57
CA GLU A 863 -2.25 4.43 -12.53
C GLU A 863 -2.23 5.92 -12.85
N TYR A 864 -1.78 6.28 -14.05
CA TYR A 864 -1.54 7.67 -14.42
C TYR A 864 -2.77 8.38 -14.99
N THR A 865 -3.93 7.74 -15.05
CA THR A 865 -5.25 8.40 -15.22
C THR A 865 -6.08 8.43 -13.94
N SER A 866 -5.67 7.70 -12.90
CA SER A 866 -6.37 7.68 -11.61
C SER A 866 -6.19 8.97 -10.81
N GLN A 867 -7.15 9.21 -9.90
CA GLN A 867 -7.03 10.24 -8.87
C GLN A 867 -5.94 9.85 -7.87
N ARG A 868 -5.18 10.83 -7.38
CA ARG A 868 -4.19 10.66 -6.31
C ARG A 868 -4.26 11.87 -5.36
N PRO A 869 -5.17 11.81 -4.37
CA PRO A 869 -5.27 12.85 -3.35
C PRO A 869 -3.93 13.09 -2.61
N PRO A 870 -3.71 14.30 -2.08
CA PRO A 870 -4.66 15.41 -2.06
C PRO A 870 -4.61 16.29 -3.32
N HIS A 871 -3.57 16.22 -4.15
CA HIS A 871 -3.33 17.19 -5.23
C HIS A 871 -3.97 16.84 -6.57
N ILE A 872 -4.28 15.56 -6.85
CA ILE A 872 -4.97 15.12 -8.07
C ILE A 872 -6.34 14.56 -7.68
N VAL A 873 -7.37 15.37 -7.82
CA VAL A 873 -8.76 15.00 -7.51
C VAL A 873 -9.64 15.37 -8.69
N ILE A 874 -10.33 14.38 -9.26
CA ILE A 874 -11.21 14.54 -10.42
C ILE A 874 -12.65 14.64 -9.88
N THR A 875 -13.08 15.87 -9.59
CA THR A 875 -14.47 16.17 -9.23
C THR A 875 -15.35 16.23 -10.48
N PRO A 876 -16.70 16.20 -10.35
CA PRO A 876 -17.60 16.41 -11.48
C PRO A 876 -17.32 17.71 -12.25
N GLU A 877 -16.93 18.79 -11.55
CA GLU A 877 -16.60 20.09 -12.14
C GLU A 877 -15.29 20.02 -12.94
N VAL A 878 -14.27 19.34 -12.40
CA VAL A 878 -13.00 19.11 -13.10
C VAL A 878 -13.22 18.28 -14.35
N ALA A 879 -14.00 17.19 -14.25
CA ALA A 879 -14.33 16.34 -15.40
C ALA A 879 -15.16 17.09 -16.46
N ALA A 880 -16.11 17.92 -16.03
CA ALA A 880 -16.91 18.75 -16.94
C ALA A 880 -16.04 19.79 -17.65
N LEU A 881 -15.12 20.44 -16.93
CA LEU A 881 -14.19 21.41 -17.51
C LEU A 881 -13.21 20.73 -18.48
N ALA A 882 -12.63 19.58 -18.12
CA ALA A 882 -11.77 18.83 -19.02
C ALA A 882 -12.52 18.48 -20.33
N LYS A 883 -13.77 18.02 -20.20
CA LYS A 883 -14.66 17.74 -21.34
C LYS A 883 -14.97 18.99 -22.18
N GLU A 884 -15.21 20.14 -21.54
CA GLU A 884 -15.43 21.43 -22.22
C GLU A 884 -14.21 21.84 -23.05
N ILE A 885 -13.01 21.72 -22.46
CA ILE A 885 -11.75 22.09 -23.10
C ILE A 885 -11.46 21.20 -24.31
N ILE A 886 -11.62 19.88 -24.18
CA ILE A 886 -11.32 18.95 -25.27
C ILE A 886 -12.43 18.93 -26.35
N GLY A 887 -13.69 19.18 -25.98
CA GLY A 887 -14.84 19.13 -26.89
C GLY A 887 -15.04 17.75 -27.52
N ASP A 888 -15.29 17.70 -28.83
CA ASP A 888 -15.45 16.45 -29.61
C ASP A 888 -14.10 15.90 -30.14
N GLU A 889 -12.97 16.46 -29.70
CA GLU A 889 -11.65 15.96 -30.11
C GLU A 889 -11.43 14.54 -29.58
N THR A 890 -10.93 13.65 -30.43
CA THR A 890 -10.66 12.25 -30.05
C THR A 890 -9.17 11.93 -30.07
N ASN A 891 -8.33 12.77 -30.68
CA ASN A 891 -6.90 12.56 -30.74
C ASN A 891 -6.22 13.00 -29.42
N PRO A 892 -5.59 12.10 -28.64
CA PRO A 892 -5.01 12.45 -27.35
C PRO A 892 -3.92 13.54 -27.38
N LEU A 893 -3.14 13.65 -28.47
CA LEU A 893 -2.16 14.74 -28.63
C LEU A 893 -2.85 16.09 -28.78
N GLU A 894 -3.89 16.17 -29.60
CA GLU A 894 -4.67 17.40 -29.78
C GLU A 894 -5.50 17.75 -28.54
N GLN A 895 -6.05 16.76 -27.84
CA GLN A 895 -6.68 16.96 -26.53
C GLN A 895 -5.68 17.58 -25.53
N THR A 896 -4.46 17.02 -25.46
CA THR A 896 -3.39 17.53 -24.58
C THR A 896 -3.01 18.97 -24.96
N ARG A 897 -2.84 19.28 -26.25
CA ARG A 897 -2.55 20.66 -26.72
C ARG A 897 -3.66 21.64 -26.36
N ARG A 898 -4.93 21.25 -26.44
CA ARG A 898 -6.06 22.09 -26.00
C ARG A 898 -6.00 22.37 -24.50
N ILE A 899 -5.73 21.35 -23.69
CA ILE A 899 -5.56 21.50 -22.23
C ILE A 899 -4.36 22.40 -21.93
N PHE A 900 -3.21 22.19 -22.58
CA PHE A 900 -2.02 23.01 -22.41
C PHE A 900 -2.26 24.49 -22.72
N ARG A 901 -2.83 24.79 -23.90
CA ARG A 901 -3.17 26.16 -24.32
C ARG A 901 -4.18 26.79 -23.37
N TRP A 902 -5.15 26.01 -22.90
CA TRP A 902 -6.12 26.47 -21.93
C TRP A 902 -5.46 26.85 -20.60
N VAL A 903 -4.58 26.01 -20.05
CA VAL A 903 -3.85 26.32 -18.80
C VAL A 903 -3.00 27.58 -19.00
N SER A 904 -2.23 27.64 -20.09
CA SER A 904 -1.38 28.79 -20.43
C SER A 904 -2.17 30.10 -20.57
N ALA A 905 -3.41 30.05 -21.07
CA ALA A 905 -4.25 31.24 -21.26
C ALA A 905 -5.06 31.63 -20.01
N ASN A 906 -5.40 30.67 -19.14
CA ASN A 906 -6.36 30.87 -18.05
C ASN A 906 -5.73 30.84 -16.66
N ILE A 907 -4.43 30.53 -16.54
CA ILE A 907 -3.71 30.46 -15.26
C ILE A 907 -2.40 31.24 -15.41
N PRO A 908 -2.44 32.59 -15.40
CA PRO A 908 -1.23 33.41 -15.43
C PRO A 908 -0.28 33.06 -14.29
N TRP A 909 1.01 33.15 -14.61
CA TRP A 909 2.06 32.85 -13.65
C TRP A 909 2.19 33.96 -12.58
N CYS A 910 2.17 33.54 -11.31
CA CYS A 910 2.51 34.36 -10.15
C CYS A 910 3.34 33.52 -9.17
N ALA A 911 4.06 34.16 -8.25
CA ALA A 911 4.75 33.43 -7.19
C ALA A 911 3.71 32.82 -6.23
N GLU A 912 4.05 31.69 -5.64
CA GLU A 912 3.13 30.96 -4.77
C GLU A 912 3.70 30.81 -3.36
N ILE A 913 2.81 30.61 -2.39
CA ILE A 913 3.18 30.17 -1.04
C ILE A 913 3.84 28.78 -1.07
N GLU A 914 4.54 28.43 0.00
CA GLU A 914 5.24 27.15 0.10
C GLU A 914 4.27 25.97 -0.04
N TYR A 915 4.58 24.97 -0.88
CA TYR A 915 3.61 23.91 -1.24
C TYR A 915 3.25 23.02 -0.04
N SER A 916 4.13 22.92 0.96
CA SER A 916 3.82 22.29 2.25
C SER A 916 2.59 22.88 2.97
N THR A 917 2.18 24.10 2.62
CA THR A 917 1.00 24.79 3.19
C THR A 917 -0.21 24.82 2.25
N ILE A 918 -0.09 24.25 1.03
CA ILE A 918 -1.16 24.20 0.04
C ILE A 918 -1.89 22.86 0.15
N PRO A 919 -3.18 22.82 0.55
CA PRO A 919 -3.90 21.56 0.72
C PRO A 919 -4.06 20.77 -0.59
N ASN A 920 -4.30 21.48 -1.70
CA ASN A 920 -4.46 20.89 -3.03
C ASN A 920 -4.02 21.90 -4.11
N LEU A 921 -3.04 21.50 -4.92
CA LEU A 921 -2.39 22.36 -5.91
C LEU A 921 -3.28 22.56 -7.14
N SER A 922 -3.93 21.51 -7.64
CA SER A 922 -4.84 21.62 -8.80
C SER A 922 -6.12 22.39 -8.46
N ALA A 923 -6.69 22.15 -7.28
CA ALA A 923 -7.86 22.90 -6.83
C ALA A 923 -7.53 24.39 -6.67
N LYS A 924 -6.33 24.73 -6.20
CA LYS A 924 -5.85 26.11 -6.14
C LYS A 924 -5.77 26.74 -7.53
N GLY A 925 -5.13 26.08 -8.50
CA GLY A 925 -5.04 26.59 -9.86
C GLY A 925 -6.40 26.78 -10.55
N LEU A 926 -7.31 25.81 -10.39
CA LEU A 926 -8.66 25.86 -10.95
C LEU A 926 -9.59 26.87 -10.26
N GLY A 927 -9.39 27.10 -8.96
CA GLY A 927 -10.17 28.04 -8.17
C GLY A 927 -9.71 29.49 -8.33
N ALA A 928 -8.41 29.74 -8.11
CA ALA A 928 -7.83 31.08 -8.15
C ALA A 928 -7.54 31.59 -9.57
N ARG A 929 -7.46 30.68 -10.56
CA ARG A 929 -7.12 31.00 -11.96
C ARG A 929 -5.80 31.75 -12.09
N ARG A 930 -4.82 31.34 -11.29
CA ARG A 930 -3.42 31.76 -11.32
C ARG A 930 -2.57 30.77 -10.51
N GLY A 931 -1.26 30.83 -10.68
CA GLY A 931 -0.33 30.04 -9.87
C GLY A 931 1.03 29.91 -10.54
N ASP A 932 2.00 29.43 -9.78
CA ASP A 932 3.36 29.21 -10.26
C ASP A 932 3.49 27.94 -11.14
N CYS A 933 4.73 27.48 -11.36
CA CYS A 933 4.99 26.32 -12.20
C CYS A 933 4.37 25.01 -11.67
N GLY A 934 4.43 24.75 -10.37
CA GLY A 934 3.84 23.54 -9.80
C GLY A 934 2.31 23.58 -9.78
N VAL A 935 1.69 24.73 -9.49
CA VAL A 935 0.22 24.87 -9.57
C VAL A 935 -0.28 24.68 -11.01
N GLN A 936 0.39 25.28 -11.99
CA GLN A 936 0.05 25.11 -13.40
C GLN A 936 0.27 23.67 -13.87
N GLY A 937 1.41 23.07 -13.51
CA GLY A 937 1.72 21.67 -13.81
C GLY A 937 0.68 20.71 -13.23
N MET A 938 0.31 20.87 -11.96
CA MET A 938 -0.70 20.01 -11.34
C MET A 938 -2.07 20.17 -11.96
N THR A 939 -2.44 21.40 -12.34
CA THR A 939 -3.71 21.68 -13.00
C THR A 939 -3.74 21.02 -14.38
N PHE A 940 -2.65 21.14 -15.15
CA PHE A 940 -2.48 20.46 -16.42
C PHE A 940 -2.59 18.94 -16.28
N ILE A 941 -1.85 18.33 -15.35
CA ILE A 941 -1.90 16.90 -15.06
C ILE A 941 -3.33 16.47 -14.73
N THR A 942 -4.00 17.18 -13.81
CA THR A 942 -5.34 16.82 -13.35
C THR A 942 -6.37 16.88 -14.48
N LEU A 943 -6.30 17.89 -15.36
CA LEU A 943 -7.16 18.00 -16.54
C LEU A 943 -6.86 16.90 -17.57
N CYS A 944 -5.58 16.58 -17.82
CA CYS A 944 -5.18 15.46 -18.69
C CYS A 944 -5.74 14.13 -18.17
N ARG A 945 -5.57 13.84 -16.88
CA ARG A 945 -6.08 12.61 -16.26
C ARG A 945 -7.61 12.53 -16.32
N ALA A 946 -8.30 13.65 -16.10
CA ALA A 946 -9.76 13.74 -16.25
C ALA A 946 -10.22 13.50 -17.69
N ALA A 947 -9.39 13.82 -18.69
CA ALA A 947 -9.62 13.52 -20.10
C ALA A 947 -9.18 12.10 -20.51
N GLY A 948 -8.68 11.28 -19.58
CA GLY A 948 -8.20 9.92 -19.86
C GLY A 948 -6.80 9.86 -20.50
N ILE A 949 -6.00 10.92 -20.32
CA ILE A 949 -4.62 11.02 -20.81
C ILE A 949 -3.67 10.77 -19.62
N PRO A 950 -2.81 9.75 -19.65
CA PRO A 950 -1.88 9.50 -18.56
C PRO A 950 -0.90 10.66 -18.41
N ALA A 951 -0.79 11.23 -17.21
CA ALA A 951 0.08 12.39 -16.95
C ALA A 951 0.72 12.33 -15.56
N ARG A 952 1.92 12.89 -15.39
CA ARG A 952 2.66 12.90 -14.11
C ARG A 952 3.50 14.16 -13.90
N TRP A 953 3.95 14.35 -12.67
CA TRP A 953 4.79 15.47 -12.26
C TRP A 953 6.26 15.21 -12.58
N GLN A 954 7.00 16.25 -12.97
CA GLN A 954 8.47 16.21 -13.04
C GLN A 954 9.02 17.55 -12.56
N SER A 955 10.13 17.55 -11.82
CA SER A 955 10.71 18.81 -11.34
C SER A 955 12.20 18.75 -11.04
N GLY A 956 12.78 19.94 -10.88
CA GLY A 956 14.18 20.15 -10.53
C GLY A 956 14.51 21.61 -10.74
N TRP A 957 15.49 21.93 -11.58
CA TRP A 957 15.92 23.32 -11.82
C TRP A 957 15.85 23.71 -13.28
N GLN A 958 15.62 24.99 -13.55
CA GLN A 958 16.02 25.60 -14.83
C GLN A 958 17.46 26.13 -14.71
N THR A 959 18.26 25.88 -15.73
CA THR A 959 19.70 26.17 -15.75
C THR A 959 20.07 27.06 -16.93
N LYS A 960 19.23 28.07 -17.24
CA LYS A 960 19.50 29.01 -18.34
C LYS A 960 20.59 30.01 -17.94
N PRO A 961 21.47 30.41 -18.87
CA PRO A 961 22.43 31.48 -18.64
C PRO A 961 21.74 32.75 -18.15
N ASN A 962 22.18 33.27 -17.00
CA ASN A 962 21.63 34.45 -16.32
C ASN A 962 20.15 34.34 -15.85
N ASP A 963 19.54 33.15 -15.90
CA ASP A 963 18.14 32.92 -15.53
C ASP A 963 17.92 31.50 -14.96
N SER A 964 18.58 31.21 -13.83
CA SER A 964 18.48 29.91 -13.16
C SER A 964 17.62 29.96 -11.91
N ASN A 965 16.67 29.03 -11.78
CA ASN A 965 15.75 28.92 -10.65
C ASN A 965 15.33 27.47 -10.40
N ILE A 966 14.66 27.18 -9.29
CA ILE A 966 13.87 25.96 -9.13
C ILE A 966 12.68 25.99 -10.10
N HIS A 967 12.25 24.84 -10.60
CA HIS A 967 11.20 24.77 -11.62
C HIS A 967 10.50 23.41 -11.68
N ASP A 968 9.20 23.47 -11.90
CA ASP A 968 8.31 22.32 -12.03
C ASP A 968 7.68 22.28 -13.41
N TRP A 969 7.46 21.07 -13.91
CA TRP A 969 6.75 20.84 -15.15
C TRP A 969 6.04 19.50 -15.07
N SER A 970 5.63 18.96 -16.20
CA SER A 970 4.82 17.75 -16.27
C SER A 970 5.27 16.86 -17.41
N GLU A 971 4.83 15.61 -17.38
CA GLU A 971 4.89 14.72 -18.52
C GLU A 971 3.49 14.15 -18.81
N PHE A 972 3.20 13.90 -20.08
CA PHE A 972 2.02 13.14 -20.52
C PHE A 972 2.46 11.98 -21.40
N TYR A 973 1.72 10.88 -21.40
CA TYR A 973 2.11 9.67 -22.11
C TYR A 973 1.34 9.51 -23.43
N LEU A 974 2.05 9.24 -24.52
CA LEU A 974 1.48 8.90 -25.82
C LEU A 974 2.33 7.85 -26.52
N GLU A 975 1.70 6.80 -27.04
CA GLU A 975 2.36 5.86 -27.95
C GLU A 975 2.46 6.46 -29.37
N PRO A 976 3.56 6.24 -30.10
CA PRO A 976 4.73 5.42 -29.75
C PRO A 976 5.85 6.18 -28.99
N TRP A 977 5.66 7.46 -28.66
CA TRP A 977 6.73 8.31 -28.11
C TRP A 977 7.02 8.10 -26.62
N GLY A 978 6.13 7.44 -25.89
CA GLY A 978 6.19 7.27 -24.44
C GLY A 978 5.83 8.55 -23.68
N TRP A 979 6.52 8.80 -22.55
CA TRP A 979 6.38 10.05 -21.79
C TRP A 979 6.88 11.23 -22.62
N LEU A 980 6.13 12.31 -22.73
CA LEU A 980 6.45 13.55 -23.43
C LEU A 980 6.41 14.72 -22.44
N PRO A 981 7.36 15.67 -22.50
CA PRO A 981 7.43 16.77 -21.54
C PRO A 981 6.35 17.83 -21.85
N ALA A 982 5.82 18.46 -20.81
CA ALA A 982 4.91 19.60 -20.90
C ALA A 982 5.22 20.63 -19.81
N ASP A 983 5.48 21.89 -20.20
CA ASP A 983 5.76 22.99 -19.28
C ASP A 983 4.76 24.13 -19.50
N ALA A 984 3.60 24.00 -18.87
CA ALA A 984 2.48 24.94 -19.01
C ALA A 984 2.82 26.36 -18.50
N SER A 985 3.80 26.47 -17.59
CA SER A 985 4.26 27.73 -17.00
C SER A 985 5.08 28.58 -17.96
N TYR A 986 5.85 27.93 -18.83
CA TYR A 986 6.40 28.59 -20.01
C TYR A 986 5.28 28.86 -21.02
N GLY A 987 4.33 27.93 -21.18
CA GLY A 987 3.11 28.16 -21.93
C GLY A 987 3.34 28.45 -23.41
N VAL A 988 2.32 29.01 -24.06
CA VAL A 988 2.32 29.28 -25.51
C VAL A 988 3.24 30.47 -25.83
N LYS A 989 4.18 30.29 -26.76
CA LYS A 989 5.08 31.38 -27.21
C LYS A 989 4.37 32.29 -28.22
N GLN A 990 4.68 33.59 -28.17
CA GLN A 990 4.23 34.54 -29.18
C GLN A 990 5.16 34.46 -30.40
N HIS A 991 4.78 33.68 -31.41
CA HIS A 991 5.53 33.49 -32.65
C HIS A 991 4.58 33.16 -33.81
N GLU A 992 4.99 33.34 -35.06
CA GLU A 992 4.14 33.02 -36.22
C GLU A 992 4.08 31.52 -36.54
N ASP A 993 5.15 30.77 -36.26
CA ASP A 993 5.22 29.32 -36.41
C ASP A 993 4.51 28.58 -35.26
N PRO A 994 3.45 27.79 -35.51
CA PRO A 994 2.76 27.01 -34.49
C PRO A 994 3.65 26.01 -33.72
N ARG A 995 4.73 25.52 -34.33
CA ARG A 995 5.69 24.62 -33.67
C ARG A 995 6.46 25.33 -32.57
N VAL A 996 6.74 26.62 -32.76
CA VAL A 996 7.36 27.48 -31.74
C VAL A 996 6.33 27.87 -30.68
N GLN A 997 5.09 28.13 -31.08
CA GLN A 997 3.99 28.46 -30.17
C GLN A 997 3.79 27.38 -29.11
N ASP A 998 3.63 26.12 -29.51
CA ASP A 998 3.33 25.00 -28.61
C ASP A 998 4.56 24.19 -28.19
N PHE A 999 5.78 24.74 -28.36
CA PHE A 999 7.02 23.99 -28.16
C PHE A 999 7.05 23.24 -26.82
N PHE A 1000 6.65 23.89 -25.73
CA PHE A 1000 6.65 23.28 -24.40
C PHE A 1000 5.50 22.30 -24.14
N CYS A 1001 4.81 21.81 -25.18
CA CYS A 1001 3.79 20.77 -25.11
C CYS A 1001 4.21 19.57 -26.00
N GLY A 1002 5.20 18.82 -25.53
CA GLY A 1002 5.78 17.67 -26.23
C GLY A 1002 7.28 17.81 -26.50
N HIS A 1003 7.84 19.01 -26.30
CA HIS A 1003 9.27 19.29 -26.47
C HIS A 1003 9.84 19.99 -25.22
N MET A 1004 11.17 19.97 -25.07
CA MET A 1004 11.87 20.61 -23.95
C MET A 1004 13.23 21.18 -24.39
N ASP A 1005 13.61 22.32 -23.82
CA ASP A 1005 14.92 22.95 -24.03
C ASP A 1005 16.04 22.20 -23.24
N PRO A 1006 17.33 22.43 -23.53
CA PRO A 1006 18.44 21.73 -22.87
C PRO A 1006 18.79 22.31 -21.49
N TYR A 1007 18.01 23.26 -20.97
CA TYR A 1007 18.32 24.01 -19.75
C TYR A 1007 17.40 23.60 -18.60
N ARG A 1008 17.23 22.28 -18.41
CA ARG A 1008 16.48 21.66 -17.31
C ARG A 1008 17.35 20.64 -16.60
N MET A 1009 17.43 20.73 -15.28
CA MET A 1009 17.99 19.68 -14.43
C MET A 1009 16.84 18.87 -13.84
N ILE A 1010 16.76 17.59 -14.17
CA ILE A 1010 15.72 16.68 -13.68
C ILE A 1010 16.16 16.07 -12.34
N VAL A 1011 15.40 16.29 -11.27
CA VAL A 1011 15.65 15.71 -9.94
C VAL A 1011 14.53 14.73 -9.58
N ASN A 1012 13.29 15.14 -9.81
CA ASN A 1012 12.09 14.41 -9.43
C ASN A 1012 11.38 13.86 -10.66
N LEU A 1013 11.02 12.58 -10.63
CA LEU A 1013 10.21 11.91 -11.67
C LEU A 1013 8.74 11.74 -11.26
N ASP A 1014 8.42 12.08 -10.01
CA ASP A 1014 7.07 12.08 -9.46
C ASP A 1014 7.01 12.98 -8.21
N TYR A 1015 5.81 13.25 -7.70
CA TYR A 1015 5.59 14.05 -6.49
C TYR A 1015 5.40 13.18 -5.23
N ALA A 1016 5.67 13.77 -4.06
CA ALA A 1016 5.44 13.19 -2.73
C ALA A 1016 6.06 11.80 -2.50
N GLY A 1017 7.26 11.56 -3.04
CA GLY A 1017 8.04 10.35 -2.78
C GLY A 1017 8.86 10.40 -1.49
N PRO A 1018 9.22 9.25 -0.89
CA PRO A 1018 10.19 9.22 0.20
C PRO A 1018 11.60 9.56 -0.30
N LEU A 1019 12.41 10.16 0.57
CA LEU A 1019 13.84 10.33 0.35
C LEU A 1019 14.61 9.04 0.66
N GLU A 1020 15.89 8.97 0.27
CA GLU A 1020 16.76 7.82 0.52
C GLU A 1020 18.05 8.29 1.23
N PRO A 1021 18.26 7.93 2.51
CA PRO A 1021 17.31 7.24 3.40
C PRO A 1021 16.06 8.10 3.69
N PRO A 1022 14.94 7.50 4.14
CA PRO A 1022 13.75 8.26 4.49
C PRO A 1022 14.00 9.27 5.61
N LYS A 1023 13.45 10.47 5.42
CA LYS A 1023 13.41 11.53 6.43
C LYS A 1023 12.44 11.15 7.56
N GLN A 1024 12.76 11.47 8.81
CA GLN A 1024 11.94 11.06 9.98
C GLN A 1024 10.79 12.03 10.27
N SER A 1025 11.04 13.33 10.09
CA SER A 1025 10.10 14.42 10.32
C SER A 1025 9.46 14.87 9.01
N PHE A 1026 8.29 15.48 9.14
CA PHE A 1026 7.56 16.13 8.07
C PHE A 1026 8.47 17.12 7.34
N ARG A 1027 8.53 16.95 6.03
CA ARG A 1027 9.44 17.67 5.15
C ARG A 1027 9.14 19.16 5.11
N SER A 1028 10.16 19.95 4.82
CA SER A 1028 9.99 21.37 4.50
C SER A 1028 9.22 21.52 3.19
N GLU A 1029 9.56 20.68 2.20
CA GLU A 1029 8.80 20.54 0.96
C GLU A 1029 8.41 19.06 0.75
N PRO A 1030 7.16 18.68 1.07
CA PRO A 1030 6.69 17.30 0.97
C PRO A 1030 6.30 16.90 -0.46
N ASN A 1031 6.13 17.84 -1.39
CA ASN A 1031 5.58 17.54 -2.72
C ASN A 1031 6.68 17.39 -3.77
N ASP A 1032 7.47 18.45 -3.97
CA ASP A 1032 8.67 18.38 -4.78
C ASP A 1032 9.93 18.24 -3.90
N PHE A 1033 11.08 18.04 -4.52
CA PHE A 1033 12.37 18.06 -3.85
C PHE A 1033 13.37 18.82 -4.72
N GLN A 1034 13.44 20.14 -4.53
CA GLN A 1034 14.29 21.02 -5.34
C GLN A 1034 15.32 21.80 -4.53
N ARG A 1035 15.02 22.13 -3.26
CA ARG A 1035 15.91 22.91 -2.39
C ARG A 1035 16.78 22.04 -1.47
N GLY A 1036 16.46 20.76 -1.33
CA GLY A 1036 17.07 19.91 -0.32
C GLY A 1036 16.37 19.98 1.03
N GLU A 1037 16.83 19.16 1.96
CA GLU A 1037 16.20 18.94 3.27
C GLU A 1037 17.28 18.75 4.34
N ILE A 1038 17.05 19.29 5.54
CA ILE A 1038 17.95 19.11 6.70
C ILE A 1038 17.16 18.58 7.90
N GLU A 1039 17.76 17.66 8.65
CA GLU A 1039 17.31 17.25 9.97
C GLU A 1039 18.43 17.34 11.01
N ILE A 1040 18.08 17.68 12.24
CA ILE A 1040 18.97 17.57 13.40
C ILE A 1040 18.31 16.68 14.46
N ASP A 1041 18.97 15.57 14.80
CA ASP A 1041 18.44 14.53 15.68
C ASP A 1041 17.04 14.05 15.27
N GLY A 1042 16.79 13.96 13.95
CA GLY A 1042 15.50 13.58 13.38
C GLY A 1042 14.46 14.70 13.27
N HIS A 1043 14.74 15.91 13.73
CA HIS A 1043 13.83 17.07 13.58
C HIS A 1043 14.10 17.84 12.31
N ASN A 1044 13.05 18.11 11.53
CA ASN A 1044 13.13 18.98 10.37
C ASN A 1044 13.56 20.41 10.74
N LEU A 1045 14.47 20.98 9.95
CA LEU A 1045 14.71 22.42 9.90
C LEU A 1045 13.98 22.99 8.69
N TYR A 1046 13.06 23.93 8.91
CA TYR A 1046 12.30 24.58 7.84
C TYR A 1046 13.15 25.61 7.09
N PHE A 1047 12.65 26.11 5.95
CA PHE A 1047 13.42 26.99 5.05
C PHE A 1047 13.86 28.33 5.67
N ASP A 1048 13.28 28.74 6.80
CA ASP A 1048 13.71 29.91 7.58
C ASP A 1048 14.92 29.63 8.51
N GLU A 1049 15.33 28.36 8.65
CA GLU A 1049 16.38 27.91 9.57
C GLU A 1049 17.71 27.59 8.87
N TRP A 1050 17.79 27.71 7.55
CA TRP A 1050 18.99 27.48 6.75
C TRP A 1050 18.98 28.25 5.43
N GLU A 1051 20.16 28.44 4.86
CA GLU A 1051 20.36 29.16 3.60
C GLU A 1051 20.83 28.21 2.50
N ALA A 1052 20.38 28.45 1.26
CA ALA A 1052 20.85 27.75 0.08
C ALA A 1052 21.66 28.68 -0.83
N SER A 1053 22.76 28.19 -1.38
CA SER A 1053 23.52 28.86 -2.43
C SER A 1053 23.74 27.92 -3.60
N ARG A 1054 23.72 28.47 -4.83
CA ARG A 1054 23.95 27.72 -6.06
C ARG A 1054 24.82 28.52 -7.01
N GLU A 1055 25.83 27.86 -7.57
CA GLU A 1055 26.68 28.39 -8.62
C GLU A 1055 26.65 27.44 -9.82
N ILE A 1056 26.22 27.94 -10.99
CA ILE A 1056 26.27 27.20 -12.26
C ILE A 1056 27.52 27.65 -13.02
N LEU A 1057 28.43 26.71 -13.19
CA LEU A 1057 29.66 26.87 -13.94
C LEU A 1057 29.40 26.43 -15.39
N TYR A 1058 29.09 27.39 -16.26
CA TYR A 1058 29.10 27.11 -17.70
C TYR A 1058 30.56 26.91 -18.16
N PRO A 1059 30.87 25.81 -18.85
CA PRO A 1059 32.21 25.54 -19.35
C PRO A 1059 32.68 26.53 -20.42
#